data_AF-A0A1H6QCG3-F1
#
_entry.id   AF-A0A1H6QCG3-F1
#
_cell.length_a   1.000
_cell.length_b   1.000
_cell.length_c   1.000
_cell.angle_alpha   90.00
_cell.angle_beta   90.00
_cell.angle_gamma   90.00
#
_symmetry.space_group_name_H-M   'P 1'
#
loop_
_entity.id
_entity.type
_entity.pdbx_description
1 polymer ?
#
loop_
_entity_poly.entity_id
_entity_poly.type
_entity_poly.pdbx_seq_one_letter_code
_entity_poly.pdbx_strand_id
1 'polypeptide(L)'
;MSNNTLQEALTEVRQQESQMRRCLEHKGKIMDAVKHASTLLAELRSSTLPPKQYYELYIVVFDALAYLGAFLKDSHPTHHLADLYELVQYAGNIVPRLYLMITVGTVYMGMDDAPVKEIMKDMMEMCRGVQHPVRGLFLRYYLSQRSRDKLPTLPEGDENAATKGSLQDSIQFVITNFIEMNKLWVRLQHQGHSRERDKRTAERQELQILVGSNLVRLSQLEGIDKTYYRESILPAILEQVVQCRDILAQEYLLDVITQVFPDEFHLATLDIFLDTIANLNPGVSVRRIVITMIERLAAYAAREAENETNTVAKQLKEAHLDDAVDNDKDGDDKGKDKDEEVTDPLTAPSASPYTEEYHRGIPASMDLFKVFWDHFLGLLKARPDLPLEDQMAILGALTKLSMNAYPERLEFLDQIFSHAAEKLKAADSAATSSKETVDALLAMVLAPINFYSRLLTVLSVPSYLELLQSQTAASQRVVAIAVIDSVLKEQAHITDIGDAEGVFGLLQILIVPRGAAAQSEDEESEDVAADQAKIAKVVHLLYHKDPDTHYKLLVVARKALSAGGQLRKYTYPALVFSTLRIARRYKARESVFVDWMQRTTALFKFIHKLISDVSITGRAEYALRLYVDAAQVADQCGAEEAAYEFFVQAFTVYEEAVSDSRAQFQAICIFVSALQQTRNFSLDNYKLLISKTAVYGSKLLKKPDQCRAVYMASHLWWTVDDDDEDDDENKETPEGEESGTASVRDGKRVLECLQRALRVADACMDVAVQVQLFVEILNRYIYYFDHGNTEITVKYINGLVEVIQNNFNDDGAYDAQNIEAPKKFFDRTLDYIASQKEVDERYESIVW
;
A
#
# COMPACT_ATOMS: atom_id res chain seq x y z
N MET A 1 46.57 23.84 -11.20
CA MET A 1 47.98 23.55 -10.83
C MET A 1 48.15 22.16 -10.24
N SER A 2 47.22 21.63 -9.42
CA SER A 2 47.31 20.27 -8.84
C SER A 2 47.21 19.10 -9.84
N ASN A 3 46.42 19.22 -10.92
CA ASN A 3 46.30 18.15 -11.91
C ASN A 3 47.60 17.90 -12.70
N ASN A 4 48.39 18.94 -12.97
CA ASN A 4 49.66 18.78 -13.69
C ASN A 4 50.67 18.01 -12.83
N THR A 5 50.74 18.31 -11.52
CA THR A 5 51.64 17.60 -10.60
C THR A 5 51.29 16.11 -10.44
N LEU A 6 50.00 15.74 -10.54
CA LEU A 6 49.60 14.34 -10.52
C LEU A 6 50.02 13.62 -11.80
N GLN A 7 49.81 14.22 -12.97
CA GLN A 7 50.17 13.62 -14.25
C GLN A 7 51.68 13.41 -14.38
N GLU A 8 52.49 14.35 -13.89
CA GLU A 8 53.94 14.22 -13.80
C GLU A 8 54.33 13.02 -12.92
N ALA A 9 53.78 12.95 -11.70
CA ALA A 9 54.04 11.84 -10.78
C ALA A 9 53.61 10.48 -11.36
N LEU A 10 52.44 10.40 -12.01
CA LEU A 10 51.96 9.17 -12.66
C LEU A 10 52.85 8.74 -13.83
N THR A 11 53.38 9.70 -14.59
CA THR A 11 54.29 9.41 -15.71
C THR A 11 55.61 8.85 -15.21
N GLU A 12 56.18 9.46 -14.17
CA GLU A 12 57.42 8.99 -13.54
C GLU A 12 57.22 7.60 -12.92
N VAL A 13 56.12 7.36 -12.21
CA VAL A 13 55.79 6.04 -11.63
C VAL A 13 55.72 4.98 -12.73
N ARG A 14 55.03 5.23 -13.85
CA ARG A 14 54.94 4.28 -14.97
C ARG A 14 56.30 4.03 -15.64
N GLN A 15 57.12 5.06 -15.76
CA GLN A 15 58.46 4.94 -16.30
C GLN A 15 59.34 4.06 -15.40
N GLN A 16 59.36 4.32 -14.09
CA GLN A 16 60.11 3.54 -13.12
C GLN A 16 59.56 2.11 -12.98
N GLU A 17 58.25 1.92 -13.08
CA GLU A 17 57.62 0.60 -13.09
C GLU A 17 58.08 -0.24 -14.30
N SER A 18 58.10 0.35 -15.49
CA SER A 18 58.59 -0.32 -16.71
C SER A 18 60.06 -0.72 -16.59
N GLN A 19 60.89 0.15 -16.01
CA GLN A 19 62.29 -0.14 -15.72
C GLN A 19 62.44 -1.25 -14.68
N MET A 20 61.66 -1.20 -13.60
CA MET A 20 61.60 -2.24 -12.58
C MET A 20 61.25 -3.60 -13.18
N ARG A 21 60.19 -3.70 -14.01
CA ARG A 21 59.79 -4.95 -14.67
C ARG A 21 60.90 -5.52 -15.55
N ARG A 22 61.56 -4.67 -16.36
CA ARG A 22 62.73 -5.09 -17.17
C ARG A 22 63.89 -5.61 -16.32
N CYS A 23 64.15 -4.98 -15.17
CA CYS A 23 65.19 -5.46 -14.24
C CYS A 23 64.82 -6.80 -13.59
N LEU A 24 63.54 -7.05 -13.33
CA LEU A 24 63.06 -8.32 -12.77
C LEU A 24 63.15 -9.49 -13.78
N GLU A 25 62.97 -9.23 -15.08
CA GLU A 25 63.14 -10.25 -16.13
C GLU A 25 64.60 -10.74 -16.26
N HIS A 26 65.58 -9.91 -15.92
CA HIS A 26 66.99 -10.28 -15.94
C HIS A 26 67.43 -10.90 -14.60
N LYS A 27 67.79 -12.20 -14.62
CA LYS A 27 68.30 -12.92 -13.45
C LYS A 27 69.48 -12.19 -12.80
N GLY A 28 69.40 -11.96 -11.48
CA GLY A 28 70.46 -11.36 -10.67
C GLY A 28 70.41 -9.84 -10.49
N LYS A 29 69.46 -9.12 -11.12
CA LYS A 29 69.30 -7.65 -10.98
C LYS A 29 68.17 -7.23 -10.02
N ILE A 30 67.93 -8.03 -8.98
CA ILE A 30 66.88 -7.74 -7.97
C ILE A 30 67.18 -6.43 -7.24
N MET A 31 68.45 -6.15 -6.91
CA MET A 31 68.83 -4.91 -6.22
C MET A 31 68.56 -3.66 -7.05
N ASP A 32 68.78 -3.73 -8.38
CA ASP A 32 68.45 -2.63 -9.28
C ASP A 32 66.93 -2.46 -9.37
N ALA A 33 66.17 -3.56 -9.40
CA ALA A 33 64.70 -3.51 -9.35
C ALA A 33 64.18 -2.88 -8.05
N VAL A 34 64.75 -3.23 -6.89
CA VAL A 34 64.42 -2.62 -5.58
C VAL A 34 64.79 -1.13 -5.56
N LYS A 35 65.87 -0.72 -6.22
CA LYS A 35 66.24 0.69 -6.37
C LYS A 35 65.23 1.46 -7.22
N HIS A 36 64.80 0.91 -8.36
CA HIS A 36 63.72 1.49 -9.17
C HIS A 36 62.39 1.55 -8.41
N ALA A 37 62.05 0.50 -7.66
CA ALA A 37 60.89 0.48 -6.77
C ALA A 37 60.99 1.56 -5.67
N SER A 38 62.19 1.77 -5.09
CA SER A 38 62.40 2.83 -4.10
C SER A 38 62.26 4.23 -4.70
N THR A 39 62.67 4.45 -5.95
CA THR A 39 62.47 5.73 -6.66
C THR A 39 61.00 5.95 -6.96
N LEU A 40 60.30 4.92 -7.45
CA LEU A 40 58.86 4.92 -7.65
C LEU A 40 58.08 5.28 -6.36
N LEU A 41 58.47 4.68 -5.24
CA LEU A 41 57.86 4.95 -3.94
C LEU A 41 58.20 6.32 -3.35
N ALA A 42 59.23 7.00 -3.88
CA ALA A 42 59.56 8.35 -3.45
C ALA A 42 58.47 9.36 -3.82
N GLU A 43 57.70 9.12 -4.89
CA GLU A 43 56.58 9.97 -5.31
C GLU A 43 55.43 9.99 -4.30
N LEU A 44 55.22 8.91 -3.56
CA LEU A 44 54.25 8.84 -2.45
C LEU A 44 54.61 9.76 -1.26
N ARG A 45 55.80 10.39 -1.28
CA ARG A 45 56.22 11.37 -0.28
C ARG A 45 55.71 12.78 -0.58
N SER A 46 55.04 13.02 -1.70
CA SER A 46 54.43 14.33 -1.94
C SER A 46 53.40 14.67 -0.85
N SER A 47 53.32 15.94 -0.43
CA SER A 47 52.29 16.48 0.48
C SER A 47 51.32 17.42 -0.23
N THR A 48 51.53 17.68 -1.53
CA THR A 48 50.74 18.67 -2.27
C THR A 48 49.48 18.08 -2.89
N LEU A 49 49.38 16.75 -2.93
CA LEU A 49 48.26 16.05 -3.54
C LEU A 49 47.09 15.95 -2.56
N PRO A 50 45.86 16.32 -2.97
CA PRO A 50 44.66 16.04 -2.21
C PRO A 50 44.42 14.52 -2.13
N PRO A 51 43.67 14.02 -1.12
CA PRO A 51 43.48 12.59 -0.86
C PRO A 51 43.01 11.77 -2.06
N LYS A 52 42.09 12.29 -2.88
CA LYS A 52 41.61 11.61 -4.08
C LYS A 52 42.72 11.38 -5.13
N GLN A 53 43.53 12.41 -5.38
CA GLN A 53 44.67 12.31 -6.29
C GLN A 53 45.77 11.41 -5.72
N TYR A 54 45.96 11.44 -4.40
CA TYR A 54 46.86 10.53 -3.71
C TYR A 54 46.37 9.08 -3.82
N TYR A 55 45.07 8.83 -3.76
CA TYR A 55 44.47 7.50 -3.95
C TYR A 55 44.70 6.96 -5.37
N GLU A 56 44.53 7.80 -6.40
CA GLU A 56 44.83 7.43 -7.79
C GLU A 56 46.31 7.04 -7.97
N LEU A 57 47.23 7.84 -7.41
CA LEU A 57 48.65 7.52 -7.40
C LEU A 57 48.94 6.23 -6.62
N TYR A 58 48.30 6.05 -5.47
CA TYR A 58 48.42 4.87 -4.62
C TYR A 58 48.01 3.59 -5.36
N ILE A 59 46.92 3.58 -6.13
CA ILE A 59 46.48 2.40 -6.89
C ILE A 59 47.55 1.96 -7.89
N VAL A 60 48.13 2.89 -8.65
CA VAL A 60 49.17 2.56 -9.64
C VAL A 60 50.41 1.97 -8.96
N VAL A 61 50.82 2.56 -7.83
CA VAL A 61 51.94 2.03 -7.04
C VAL A 61 51.59 0.67 -6.41
N PHE A 62 50.35 0.49 -5.97
CA PHE A 62 49.86 -0.77 -5.41
C PHE A 62 49.99 -1.91 -6.43
N ASP A 63 49.56 -1.69 -7.67
CA ASP A 63 49.66 -2.67 -8.75
C ASP A 63 51.12 -2.95 -9.11
N ALA A 64 51.95 -1.91 -9.23
CA ALA A 64 53.38 -2.05 -9.49
C ALA A 64 54.08 -2.95 -8.45
N LEU A 65 53.82 -2.72 -7.15
CA LEU A 65 54.38 -3.55 -6.07
C LEU A 65 53.81 -4.97 -6.05
N ALA A 66 52.62 -5.21 -6.60
CA ALA A 66 52.08 -6.57 -6.71
C ALA A 66 52.94 -7.46 -7.61
N TYR A 67 53.44 -6.91 -8.72
CA TYR A 67 54.36 -7.61 -9.61
C TYR A 67 55.68 -7.95 -8.90
N LEU A 68 56.22 -7.02 -8.11
CA LEU A 68 57.41 -7.26 -7.31
C LEU A 68 57.18 -8.39 -6.30
N GLY A 69 56.06 -8.37 -5.58
CA GLY A 69 55.71 -9.41 -4.61
C GLY A 69 55.55 -10.79 -5.23
N ALA A 70 54.90 -10.90 -6.39
CA ALA A 70 54.75 -12.17 -7.10
C ALA A 70 56.10 -12.74 -7.53
N PHE A 71 56.97 -11.91 -8.10
CA PHE A 71 58.31 -12.32 -8.51
C PHE A 71 59.18 -12.79 -7.33
N LEU A 72 59.09 -12.11 -6.18
CA LEU A 72 59.83 -12.49 -4.98
C LEU A 72 59.39 -13.86 -4.43
N LYS A 73 58.09 -14.17 -4.53
CA LYS A 73 57.55 -15.48 -4.14
C LYS A 73 58.14 -16.60 -5.02
N ASP A 74 58.19 -16.37 -6.33
CA ASP A 74 58.73 -17.36 -7.29
C ASP A 74 60.26 -17.50 -7.18
N SER A 75 60.95 -16.45 -6.74
CA SER A 75 62.42 -16.39 -6.64
C SER A 75 62.99 -16.85 -5.29
N HIS A 76 62.12 -17.24 -4.34
CA HIS A 76 62.54 -17.72 -3.01
C HIS A 76 63.56 -18.88 -3.02
N PRO A 77 63.51 -19.86 -3.94
CA PRO A 77 64.49 -20.95 -3.94
C PRO A 77 65.94 -20.48 -4.21
N THR A 78 66.11 -19.30 -4.81
CA THR A 78 67.43 -18.78 -5.21
C THR A 78 67.96 -17.68 -4.30
N HIS A 79 67.09 -17.02 -3.51
CA HIS A 79 67.47 -15.91 -2.65
C HIS A 79 66.77 -16.03 -1.29
N HIS A 80 67.56 -15.99 -0.20
CA HIS A 80 67.01 -16.03 1.14
C HIS A 80 66.26 -14.72 1.47
N LEU A 81 64.97 -14.81 1.77
CA LEU A 81 64.13 -13.64 2.00
C LEU A 81 64.42 -12.92 3.32
N ALA A 82 65.04 -13.58 4.31
CA ALA A 82 65.41 -12.92 5.57
C ALA A 82 66.46 -11.83 5.34
N ASP A 83 67.50 -12.11 4.55
CA ASP A 83 68.51 -11.13 4.16
C ASP A 83 67.86 -10.00 3.36
N LEU A 84 66.90 -10.32 2.50
CA LEU A 84 66.18 -9.31 1.72
C LEU A 84 65.32 -8.41 2.60
N TYR A 85 64.70 -8.96 3.65
CA TYR A 85 63.91 -8.20 4.62
C TYR A 85 64.78 -7.20 5.40
N GLU A 86 66.04 -7.55 5.69
CA GLU A 86 67.02 -6.61 6.26
C GLU A 86 67.48 -5.58 5.19
N LEU A 87 67.79 -6.06 3.97
CA LEU A 87 68.34 -5.23 2.89
C LEU A 87 67.41 -4.09 2.48
N VAL A 88 66.10 -4.33 2.40
CA VAL A 88 65.14 -3.26 2.06
C VAL A 88 65.05 -2.18 3.14
N GLN A 89 65.49 -2.46 4.37
CA GLN A 89 65.52 -1.47 5.44
C GLN A 89 66.63 -0.42 5.30
N TYR A 90 67.67 -0.70 4.49
CA TYR A 90 68.72 0.28 4.18
C TYR A 90 68.24 1.45 3.31
N ALA A 91 67.03 1.39 2.75
CA ALA A 91 66.45 2.50 2.01
C ALA A 91 66.37 3.77 2.88
N GLY A 92 67.02 4.86 2.49
CA GLY A 92 67.18 6.05 3.34
C GLY A 92 65.86 6.74 3.74
N ASN A 93 64.83 6.70 2.89
CA ASN A 93 63.54 7.33 3.14
C ASN A 93 62.54 6.35 3.77
N ILE A 94 61.82 6.78 4.81
CA ILE A 94 60.89 5.92 5.57
C ILE A 94 59.72 5.35 4.76
N VAL A 95 59.12 6.13 3.85
CA VAL A 95 57.95 5.67 3.07
C VAL A 95 58.35 4.52 2.13
N PRO A 96 59.34 4.68 1.21
CA PRO A 96 59.83 3.56 0.40
C PRO A 96 60.27 2.35 1.23
N ARG A 97 60.96 2.60 2.35
CA ARG A 97 61.43 1.55 3.25
C ARG A 97 60.28 0.66 3.75
N LEU A 98 59.24 1.28 4.29
CA LEU A 98 58.12 0.53 4.88
C LEU A 98 57.28 -0.19 3.83
N TYR A 99 57.02 0.41 2.66
CA TYR A 99 56.29 -0.29 1.60
C TYR A 99 57.06 -1.51 1.08
N LEU A 100 58.38 -1.39 0.87
CA LEU A 100 59.22 -2.53 0.48
C LEU A 100 59.30 -3.59 1.58
N MET A 101 59.49 -3.17 2.83
CA MET A 101 59.52 -4.06 3.99
C MET A 101 58.20 -4.83 4.16
N ILE A 102 57.04 -4.18 3.98
CA ILE A 102 55.74 -4.86 4.00
C ILE A 102 55.61 -5.84 2.82
N THR A 103 56.06 -5.46 1.63
CA THR A 103 56.00 -6.34 0.45
C THR A 103 56.84 -7.60 0.67
N VAL A 104 58.08 -7.45 1.14
CA VAL A 104 58.97 -8.58 1.43
C VAL A 104 58.48 -9.37 2.63
N GLY A 105 58.05 -8.70 3.70
CA GLY A 105 57.55 -9.31 4.93
C GLY A 105 56.29 -10.15 4.70
N THR A 106 55.36 -9.69 3.88
CA THR A 106 54.13 -10.46 3.55
C THR A 106 54.40 -11.65 2.64
N VAL A 107 55.38 -11.55 1.74
CA VAL A 107 55.88 -12.72 0.99
C VAL A 107 56.54 -13.72 1.95
N TYR A 108 57.34 -13.23 2.90
CA TYR A 108 58.02 -14.07 3.89
C TYR A 108 57.04 -14.77 4.85
N MET A 109 55.99 -14.08 5.32
CA MET A 109 54.88 -14.68 6.07
C MET A 109 54.15 -15.79 5.31
N GLY A 110 54.24 -15.78 3.98
CA GLY A 110 53.61 -16.77 3.13
C GLY A 110 54.33 -18.11 3.03
N MET A 111 55.41 -18.30 3.79
CA MET A 111 56.32 -19.45 3.70
C MET A 111 56.25 -20.30 4.97
N ASP A 112 56.54 -21.59 4.83
CA ASP A 112 56.27 -22.57 5.89
C ASP A 112 57.20 -22.47 7.11
N ASP A 113 58.42 -21.93 6.94
CA ASP A 113 59.47 -21.82 7.97
C ASP A 113 59.56 -20.43 8.62
N ALA A 114 58.66 -19.49 8.27
CA ALA A 114 58.80 -18.09 8.69
C ALA A 114 58.22 -17.81 10.10
N PRO A 115 58.89 -16.97 10.92
CA PRO A 115 58.37 -16.50 12.21
C PRO A 115 57.31 -15.39 12.01
N VAL A 116 56.11 -15.80 11.57
CA VAL A 116 55.00 -14.90 11.18
C VAL A 116 54.65 -13.91 12.28
N LYS A 117 54.60 -14.35 13.55
CA LYS A 117 54.25 -13.53 14.70
C LYS A 117 55.22 -12.36 14.92
N GLU A 118 56.51 -12.62 14.83
CA GLU A 118 57.55 -11.61 15.03
C GLU A 118 57.56 -10.59 13.89
N ILE A 119 57.43 -11.07 12.65
CA ILE A 119 57.37 -10.20 11.45
C ILE A 119 56.14 -9.28 11.51
N MET A 120 54.97 -9.81 11.88
CA MET A 120 53.76 -9.00 12.03
C MET A 120 53.92 -7.92 13.09
N LYS A 121 54.51 -8.27 14.24
CA LYS A 121 54.75 -7.33 15.33
C LYS A 121 55.76 -6.25 14.93
N ASP A 122 56.86 -6.64 14.29
CA ASP A 122 57.89 -5.72 13.80
C ASP A 122 57.32 -4.75 12.75
N MET A 123 56.62 -5.25 11.73
CA MET A 123 55.98 -4.39 10.73
C MET A 123 55.00 -3.38 11.37
N MET A 124 54.26 -3.80 12.39
CA MET A 124 53.34 -2.91 13.12
C MET A 124 54.05 -1.84 13.94
N GLU A 125 55.12 -2.19 14.65
CA GLU A 125 55.93 -1.24 15.41
C GLU A 125 56.64 -0.25 14.50
N MET A 126 57.19 -0.72 13.38
CA MET A 126 57.86 0.12 12.38
C MET A 126 56.89 1.05 11.65
N CYS A 127 55.64 0.63 11.41
CA CYS A 127 54.59 1.49 10.87
C CYS A 127 54.21 2.66 11.81
N ARG A 128 54.54 2.60 13.11
CA ARG A 128 54.39 3.76 14.02
C ARG A 128 55.31 4.92 13.66
N GLY A 129 56.36 4.69 12.86
CA GLY A 129 57.26 5.75 12.40
C GLY A 129 56.60 6.78 11.48
N VAL A 130 55.47 6.45 10.83
CA VAL A 130 54.77 7.36 9.91
C VAL A 130 53.54 7.98 10.60
N GLN A 131 53.74 9.18 11.14
CA GLN A 131 52.69 9.93 11.85
C GLN A 131 51.87 10.88 10.96
N HIS A 132 52.23 11.01 9.68
CA HIS A 132 51.48 11.84 8.73
C HIS A 132 50.14 11.16 8.38
N PRO A 133 48.97 11.80 8.58
CA PRO A 133 47.65 11.18 8.43
C PRO A 133 47.43 10.43 7.11
N VAL A 134 47.51 11.11 5.97
CA VAL A 134 47.22 10.50 4.65
C VAL A 134 48.18 9.36 4.33
N ARG A 135 49.50 9.59 4.41
CA ARG A 135 50.53 8.59 4.14
C ARG A 135 50.45 7.39 5.08
N GLY A 136 50.21 7.63 6.36
CA GLY A 136 50.07 6.58 7.37
C GLY A 136 48.81 5.75 7.15
N LEU A 137 47.68 6.39 6.79
CA LEU A 137 46.45 5.68 6.46
C LEU A 137 46.63 4.76 5.25
N PHE A 138 47.20 5.26 4.15
CA PHE A 138 47.44 4.43 2.96
C PHE A 138 48.49 3.34 3.18
N LEU A 139 49.55 3.62 3.97
CA LEU A 139 50.54 2.60 4.33
C LEU A 139 49.92 1.48 5.19
N ARG A 140 49.08 1.84 6.16
CA ARG A 140 48.39 0.86 7.02
C ARG A 140 47.30 0.11 6.28
N TYR A 141 46.63 0.77 5.34
CA TYR A 141 45.70 0.13 4.42
C TYR A 141 46.43 -0.87 3.51
N TYR A 142 47.61 -0.49 3.00
CA TYR A 142 48.49 -1.40 2.26
C TYR A 142 48.90 -2.62 3.08
N LEU A 143 49.31 -2.42 4.34
CA LEU A 143 49.63 -3.50 5.28
C LEU A 143 48.45 -4.45 5.46
N SER A 144 47.26 -3.91 5.73
CA SER A 144 46.03 -4.71 5.92
C SER A 144 45.69 -5.53 4.66
N GLN A 145 45.77 -4.92 3.47
CA GLN A 145 45.46 -5.59 2.21
C GLN A 145 46.47 -6.69 1.86
N ARG A 146 47.77 -6.47 2.10
CA ARG A 146 48.83 -7.45 1.80
C ARG A 146 48.90 -8.59 2.80
N SER A 147 48.52 -8.35 4.05
CA SER A 147 48.48 -9.38 5.10
C SER A 147 47.19 -10.22 5.08
N ARG A 148 46.15 -9.80 4.34
CA ARG A 148 44.81 -10.42 4.32
C ARG A 148 44.83 -11.96 4.32
N ASP A 149 45.50 -12.56 3.34
CA ASP A 149 45.48 -14.00 3.11
C ASP A 149 46.55 -14.76 3.92
N LYS A 150 47.28 -14.06 4.80
CA LYS A 150 48.47 -14.52 5.51
C LYS A 150 48.37 -14.38 7.03
N LEU A 151 47.20 -14.02 7.55
CA LEU A 151 46.97 -13.90 8.99
C LEU A 151 46.87 -15.30 9.63
N PRO A 152 47.53 -15.52 10.78
CA PRO A 152 47.40 -16.77 11.53
C PRO A 152 45.98 -17.03 12.01
N THR A 153 45.45 -18.23 11.73
CA THR A 153 44.12 -18.70 12.16
C THR A 153 44.18 -19.98 13.00
N LEU A 154 45.38 -20.40 13.41
CA LEU A 154 45.55 -21.66 14.16
C LEU A 154 44.89 -21.56 15.55
N PRO A 155 44.12 -22.59 15.97
CA PRO A 155 43.56 -22.68 17.31
C PRO A 155 44.65 -22.89 18.38
N GLU A 156 44.38 -22.48 19.62
CA GLU A 156 45.33 -22.62 20.73
C GLU A 156 45.65 -24.10 21.01
N GLY A 157 46.94 -24.45 21.05
CA GLY A 157 47.41 -25.80 21.44
C GLY A 157 48.36 -26.49 20.46
N ASP A 158 48.50 -25.99 19.23
CA ASP A 158 49.47 -26.52 18.27
C ASP A 158 50.91 -26.10 18.62
N GLU A 159 51.88 -27.02 18.57
CA GLU A 159 53.32 -26.72 18.78
C GLU A 159 53.84 -25.63 17.81
N ASN A 160 53.21 -25.53 16.64
CA ASN A 160 53.50 -24.51 15.63
C ASN A 160 52.91 -23.12 15.93
N ALA A 161 52.00 -22.98 16.91
CA ALA A 161 51.40 -21.69 17.28
C ALA A 161 52.40 -20.72 17.92
N ALA A 162 53.47 -21.23 18.55
CA ALA A 162 54.55 -20.42 19.11
C ALA A 162 55.32 -19.63 18.04
N THR A 163 55.49 -20.22 16.84
CA THR A 163 56.24 -19.63 15.73
C THR A 163 55.33 -18.98 14.68
N LYS A 164 54.15 -19.60 14.41
CA LYS A 164 53.21 -19.15 13.38
C LYS A 164 52.12 -18.20 13.89
N GLY A 165 51.91 -18.08 15.21
CA GLY A 165 50.93 -17.16 15.82
C GLY A 165 49.51 -17.74 15.94
N SER A 166 48.72 -17.15 16.83
CA SER A 166 47.34 -17.55 17.15
C SER A 166 46.29 -16.64 16.51
N LEU A 167 45.01 -17.05 16.51
CA LEU A 167 43.89 -16.19 16.15
C LEU A 167 43.85 -14.89 16.98
N GLN A 168 44.20 -14.94 18.27
CA GLN A 168 44.27 -13.76 19.13
C GLN A 168 45.33 -12.75 18.67
N ASP A 169 46.48 -13.24 18.20
CA ASP A 169 47.54 -12.36 17.66
C ASP A 169 47.04 -11.63 16.40
N SER A 170 46.28 -12.32 15.54
CA SER A 170 45.64 -11.71 14.37
C SER A 170 44.60 -10.65 14.75
N ILE A 171 43.76 -10.94 15.75
CA ILE A 171 42.76 -9.98 16.25
C ILE A 171 43.46 -8.76 16.86
N GLN A 172 44.47 -8.96 17.70
CA GLN A 172 45.23 -7.87 18.31
C GLN A 172 45.96 -7.02 17.26
N PHE A 173 46.49 -7.66 16.21
CA PHE A 173 47.12 -6.98 15.09
C PHE A 173 46.13 -6.06 14.37
N VAL A 174 44.94 -6.56 14.02
CA VAL A 174 43.92 -5.78 13.32
C VAL A 174 43.35 -4.67 14.21
N ILE A 175 43.07 -4.94 15.49
CA ILE A 175 42.60 -3.92 16.46
C ILE A 175 43.66 -2.83 16.65
N THR A 176 44.93 -3.19 16.81
CA THR A 176 46.01 -2.19 16.95
C THR A 176 46.14 -1.36 15.67
N ASN A 177 45.99 -1.97 14.49
CA ASN A 177 46.02 -1.23 13.23
C ASN A 177 44.82 -0.28 13.10
N PHE A 178 43.64 -0.75 13.49
CA PHE A 178 42.42 0.07 13.57
C PHE A 178 42.58 1.28 14.50
N ILE A 179 43.11 1.07 15.72
CA ILE A 179 43.38 2.14 16.70
C ILE A 179 44.28 3.21 16.08
N GLU A 180 45.40 2.80 15.46
CA GLU A 180 46.35 3.74 14.87
C GLU A 180 45.79 4.44 13.64
N MET A 181 45.02 3.75 12.79
CA MET A 181 44.33 4.36 11.66
C MET A 181 43.27 5.37 12.11
N ASN A 182 42.49 5.05 13.16
CA ASN A 182 41.52 5.98 13.73
C ASN A 182 42.22 7.24 14.29
N LYS A 183 43.33 7.08 15.02
CA LYS A 183 44.14 8.22 15.51
C LYS A 183 44.66 9.10 14.37
N LEU A 184 45.17 8.50 13.29
CA LEU A 184 45.62 9.24 12.11
C LEU A 184 44.48 9.98 11.43
N TRP A 185 43.32 9.35 11.32
CA TRP A 185 42.14 9.93 10.70
C TRP A 185 41.55 11.10 11.51
N VAL A 186 41.50 10.99 12.83
CA VAL A 186 41.12 12.10 13.72
C VAL A 186 42.18 13.22 13.67
N ARG A 187 43.46 12.86 13.63
CA ARG A 187 44.55 13.85 13.49
C ARG A 187 44.44 14.66 12.20
N LEU A 188 43.94 14.06 11.11
CA LEU A 188 43.70 14.78 9.85
C LEU A 188 42.80 16.00 10.05
N GLN A 189 41.86 15.97 10.99
CA GLN A 189 40.98 17.10 11.29
C GLN A 189 41.73 18.37 11.72
N HIS A 190 42.83 18.18 12.45
CA HIS A 190 43.62 19.26 13.05
C HIS A 190 44.85 19.64 12.21
N GLN A 191 45.08 18.97 11.07
CA GLN A 191 46.18 19.29 10.18
C GLN A 191 45.84 20.49 9.28
N GLY A 192 46.77 21.44 9.14
CA GLY A 192 46.62 22.58 8.23
C GLY A 192 45.85 23.77 8.83
N HIS A 193 45.44 24.72 7.99
CA HIS A 193 44.83 25.97 8.45
C HIS A 193 43.36 25.76 8.83
N SER A 194 42.86 26.50 9.83
CA SER A 194 41.45 26.49 10.25
C SER A 194 40.43 26.76 9.13
N ARG A 195 40.78 27.55 8.10
CA ARG A 195 39.89 27.90 6.98
C ARG A 195 39.55 26.73 6.05
N GLU A 196 40.33 25.65 6.12
CA GLU A 196 40.15 24.47 5.28
C GLU A 196 39.41 23.33 6.01
N ARG A 197 38.79 23.63 7.17
CA ARG A 197 38.08 22.63 7.98
C ARG A 197 36.99 21.89 7.20
N ASP A 198 36.20 22.59 6.39
CA ASP A 198 35.11 21.97 5.64
C ASP A 198 35.64 21.07 4.52
N LYS A 199 36.71 21.52 3.82
CA LYS A 199 37.42 20.70 2.82
C LYS A 199 37.98 19.44 3.44
N ARG A 200 38.59 19.53 4.63
CA ARG A 200 39.09 18.37 5.36
C ARG A 200 37.97 17.44 5.82
N THR A 201 36.81 17.99 6.17
CA THR A 201 35.66 17.17 6.56
C THR A 201 35.20 16.33 5.36
N ALA A 202 35.11 16.91 4.16
CA ALA A 202 34.83 16.17 2.93
C ALA A 202 35.91 15.13 2.60
N GLU A 203 37.20 15.52 2.66
CA GLU A 203 38.33 14.60 2.45
C GLU A 203 38.35 13.44 3.47
N ARG A 204 37.97 13.69 4.73
CA ARG A 204 37.84 12.66 5.77
C ARG A 204 36.69 11.71 5.49
N GLN A 205 35.57 12.18 4.97
CA GLN A 205 34.45 11.33 4.55
C GLN A 205 34.86 10.38 3.41
N GLU A 206 35.72 10.82 2.49
CA GLU A 206 36.24 9.94 1.44
C GLU A 206 37.16 8.85 2.02
N LEU A 207 38.02 9.22 2.99
CA LEU A 207 39.01 8.30 3.58
C LEU A 207 38.44 7.38 4.66
N GLN A 208 37.21 7.57 5.12
CA GLN A 208 36.61 6.80 6.21
C GLN A 208 36.55 5.29 5.90
N ILE A 209 36.34 4.93 4.62
CA ILE A 209 36.28 3.55 4.13
C ILE A 209 37.59 2.79 4.42
N LEU A 210 38.73 3.48 4.38
CA LEU A 210 40.03 2.87 4.69
C LEU A 210 40.08 2.38 6.15
N VAL A 211 39.50 3.16 7.08
CA VAL A 211 39.43 2.79 8.49
C VAL A 211 38.42 1.65 8.70
N GLY A 212 37.24 1.75 8.07
CA GLY A 212 36.18 0.75 8.14
C GLY A 212 36.59 -0.62 7.59
N SER A 213 37.52 -0.67 6.64
CA SER A 213 38.03 -1.94 6.09
C SER A 213 38.69 -2.85 7.14
N ASN A 214 39.24 -2.29 8.22
CA ASN A 214 39.77 -3.10 9.33
C ASN A 214 38.66 -3.81 10.11
N LEU A 215 37.50 -3.16 10.29
CA LEU A 215 36.35 -3.79 10.95
C LEU A 215 35.75 -4.88 10.07
N VAL A 216 35.68 -4.65 8.76
CA VAL A 216 35.32 -5.71 7.78
C VAL A 216 36.28 -6.88 7.90
N ARG A 217 37.59 -6.61 8.05
CA ARG A 217 38.56 -7.67 8.24
C ARG A 217 38.33 -8.48 9.51
N LEU A 218 37.97 -7.83 10.62
CA LEU A 218 37.60 -8.53 11.86
C LEU A 218 36.40 -9.46 11.65
N SER A 219 35.37 -9.03 10.92
CA SER A 219 34.19 -9.87 10.65
C SER A 219 34.48 -11.09 9.76
N GLN A 220 35.52 -11.02 8.93
CA GLN A 220 35.92 -12.11 8.03
C GLN A 220 36.78 -13.18 8.71
N LEU A 221 37.22 -12.96 9.95
CA LEU A 221 37.99 -13.96 10.68
C LEU A 221 37.03 -15.04 11.20
N GLU A 222 37.12 -16.22 10.61
CA GLU A 222 36.38 -17.41 11.06
C GLU A 222 36.94 -17.90 12.41
N GLY A 223 36.06 -18.31 13.33
CA GLY A 223 36.44 -18.79 14.66
C GLY A 223 36.34 -17.77 15.81
N ILE A 224 35.72 -16.60 15.58
CA ILE A 224 35.40 -15.66 16.67
C ILE A 224 34.17 -16.16 17.42
N ASP A 225 34.35 -16.55 18.68
CA ASP A 225 33.25 -16.89 19.58
C ASP A 225 32.47 -15.64 20.05
N LYS A 226 31.17 -15.82 20.30
CA LYS A 226 30.26 -14.78 20.81
C LYS A 226 30.76 -14.18 22.13
N THR A 227 31.27 -15.01 23.02
CA THR A 227 31.83 -14.62 24.32
C THR A 227 33.10 -13.78 24.15
N TYR A 228 34.01 -14.22 23.27
CA TYR A 228 35.26 -13.49 23.00
C TYR A 228 34.99 -12.14 22.34
N TYR A 229 33.99 -12.06 21.46
CA TYR A 229 33.55 -10.78 20.88
C TYR A 229 33.04 -9.82 21.95
N ARG A 230 32.20 -10.29 22.88
CA ARG A 230 31.64 -9.50 23.98
C ARG A 230 32.70 -9.02 24.96
N GLU A 231 33.65 -9.88 25.32
CA GLU A 231 34.64 -9.59 26.37
C GLU A 231 35.84 -8.78 25.88
N SER A 232 36.32 -9.03 24.65
CA SER A 232 37.61 -8.50 24.18
C SER A 232 37.51 -7.58 22.97
N ILE A 233 36.78 -7.97 21.91
CA ILE A 233 36.80 -7.25 20.63
C ILE A 233 35.95 -5.98 20.71
N LEU A 234 34.67 -6.11 21.06
CA LEU A 234 33.74 -4.99 21.06
C LEU A 234 34.15 -3.90 22.07
N PRO A 235 34.50 -4.22 23.35
CA PRO A 235 34.93 -3.19 24.29
C PRO A 235 36.15 -2.41 23.81
N ALA A 236 37.14 -3.08 23.21
CA ALA A 236 38.33 -2.41 22.67
C ALA A 236 38.00 -1.44 21.52
N ILE A 237 37.05 -1.79 20.64
CA ILE A 237 36.60 -0.91 19.56
C ILE A 237 35.80 0.26 20.13
N LEU A 238 34.84 -0.01 21.02
CA LEU A 238 33.97 1.01 21.60
C LEU A 238 34.75 2.00 22.48
N GLU A 239 35.75 1.53 23.22
CA GLU A 239 36.64 2.39 23.98
C GLU A 239 37.30 3.45 23.06
N GLN A 240 37.75 3.05 21.87
CA GLN A 240 38.30 4.00 20.90
C GLN A 240 37.27 4.96 20.34
N VAL A 241 36.03 4.51 20.12
CA VAL A 241 34.93 5.37 19.68
C VAL A 241 34.63 6.44 20.73
N VAL A 242 34.61 6.09 22.02
CA VAL A 242 34.38 7.06 23.10
C VAL A 242 35.58 8.00 23.27
N GLN A 243 36.81 7.47 23.21
CA GLN A 243 38.04 8.25 23.39
C GLN A 243 38.33 9.23 22.24
N CYS A 244 37.89 8.94 21.01
CA CYS A 244 38.23 9.79 19.86
C CYS A 244 37.58 11.17 19.92
N ARG A 245 36.43 11.32 20.61
CA ARG A 245 35.66 12.57 20.80
C ARG A 245 35.36 13.37 19.52
N ASP A 246 35.51 12.76 18.35
CA ASP A 246 35.26 13.36 17.05
C ASP A 246 33.91 12.87 16.49
N ILE A 247 33.03 13.83 16.19
CA ILE A 247 31.63 13.57 15.82
C ILE A 247 31.54 12.66 14.58
N LEU A 248 32.30 13.00 13.53
CA LEU A 248 32.26 12.29 12.27
C LEU A 248 32.79 10.86 12.41
N ALA A 249 33.87 10.67 13.18
CA ALA A 249 34.41 9.35 13.45
C ALA A 249 33.46 8.49 14.27
N GLN A 250 32.83 9.05 15.30
CA GLN A 250 31.87 8.33 16.15
C GLN A 250 30.66 7.84 15.33
N GLU A 251 30.07 8.72 14.52
CA GLU A 251 28.95 8.37 13.65
C GLU A 251 29.28 7.24 12.68
N TYR A 252 30.39 7.40 11.93
CA TYR A 252 30.76 6.42 10.92
C TYR A 252 31.14 5.07 11.54
N LEU A 253 31.93 5.05 12.61
CA LEU A 253 32.40 3.80 13.21
C LEU A 253 31.25 2.99 13.82
N LEU A 254 30.29 3.64 14.47
CA LEU A 254 29.12 2.95 15.01
C LEU A 254 28.21 2.41 13.89
N ASP A 255 28.07 3.16 12.80
CA ASP A 255 27.33 2.68 11.61
C ASP A 255 28.04 1.51 10.91
N VAL A 256 29.37 1.46 10.92
CA VAL A 256 30.13 0.32 10.38
C VAL A 256 30.01 -0.90 11.30
N ILE A 257 30.04 -0.74 12.63
CA ILE A 257 29.90 -1.85 13.59
C ILE A 257 28.56 -2.57 13.39
N THR A 258 27.44 -1.90 13.69
CA THR A 258 26.46 -1.53 12.67
C THR A 258 26.21 -2.55 11.57
N GLN A 259 26.84 -2.31 10.41
CA GLN A 259 26.64 -3.00 9.14
C GLN A 259 27.49 -4.27 8.98
N VAL A 260 28.65 -4.33 9.63
CA VAL A 260 29.68 -5.33 9.34
C VAL A 260 29.54 -6.58 10.18
N PHE A 261 29.19 -6.46 11.47
CA PHE A 261 29.09 -7.63 12.34
C PHE A 261 27.73 -8.35 12.16
N PRO A 262 27.66 -9.68 12.39
CA PRO A 262 26.40 -10.43 12.35
C PRO A 262 25.39 -10.02 13.43
N ASP A 263 24.11 -10.28 13.16
CA ASP A 263 22.98 -9.93 14.05
C ASP A 263 23.08 -10.63 15.41
N GLU A 264 23.56 -11.88 15.44
CA GLU A 264 23.75 -12.65 16.69
C GLU A 264 24.75 -12.01 17.65
N PHE A 265 25.79 -11.35 17.13
CA PHE A 265 26.76 -10.64 17.95
C PHE A 265 26.15 -9.37 18.53
N HIS A 266 25.31 -8.69 17.77
CA HIS A 266 24.59 -7.53 18.26
C HIS A 266 23.65 -7.92 19.39
N LEU A 267 22.82 -8.97 19.23
CA LEU A 267 21.91 -9.46 20.28
C LEU A 267 22.64 -9.73 21.62
N ALA A 268 23.81 -10.35 21.57
CA ALA A 268 24.61 -10.65 22.76
C ALA A 268 25.28 -9.42 23.40
N THR A 269 25.35 -8.29 22.69
CA THR A 269 26.13 -7.11 23.10
C THR A 269 25.35 -5.78 23.06
N LEU A 270 24.01 -5.85 22.96
CA LEU A 270 23.16 -4.66 22.91
C LEU A 270 23.30 -3.77 24.15
N ASP A 271 23.41 -4.36 25.33
CA ASP A 271 23.64 -3.65 26.58
C ASP A 271 24.90 -2.77 26.50
N ILE A 272 26.04 -3.36 26.12
CA ILE A 272 27.32 -2.66 26.01
C ILE A 272 27.25 -1.59 24.91
N PHE A 273 26.68 -1.92 23.76
CA PHE A 273 26.56 -0.98 22.64
C PHE A 273 25.71 0.24 23.01
N LEU A 274 24.53 0.02 23.59
CA LEU A 274 23.63 1.09 24.00
C LEU A 274 24.23 1.94 25.13
N ASP A 275 24.86 1.35 26.13
CA ASP A 275 25.54 2.10 27.20
C ASP A 275 26.65 3.02 26.65
N THR A 276 27.32 2.62 25.58
CA THR A 276 28.32 3.50 24.95
C THR A 276 27.72 4.66 24.19
N ILE A 277 26.51 4.53 23.66
CA ILE A 277 25.77 5.63 23.01
C ILE A 277 25.52 6.78 24.01
N ALA A 278 25.25 6.47 25.27
CA ALA A 278 25.06 7.49 26.31
C ALA A 278 26.31 8.35 26.58
N ASN A 279 27.51 7.83 26.24
CA ASN A 279 28.79 8.49 26.48
C ASN A 279 29.36 9.22 25.25
N LEU A 280 28.60 9.33 24.15
CA LEU A 280 29.04 9.98 22.92
C LEU A 280 29.04 11.50 23.00
N ASN A 281 29.71 12.14 22.04
CA ASN A 281 29.72 13.60 21.94
C ASN A 281 28.29 14.12 21.64
N PRO A 282 27.83 15.18 22.33
CA PRO A 282 26.55 15.84 22.08
C PRO A 282 26.21 16.16 20.62
N GLY A 283 27.22 16.39 19.77
CA GLY A 283 27.01 16.72 18.36
C GLY A 283 26.75 15.52 17.46
N VAL A 284 26.84 14.28 17.97
CA VAL A 284 26.57 13.05 17.22
C VAL A 284 25.07 12.84 17.04
N SER A 285 24.66 12.50 15.83
CA SER A 285 23.28 12.15 15.49
C SER A 285 22.90 10.75 16.02
N VAL A 286 22.68 10.66 17.33
CA VAL A 286 22.29 9.40 18.02
C VAL A 286 21.07 8.75 17.38
N ARG A 287 20.11 9.56 16.90
CA ARG A 287 18.94 9.10 16.15
C ARG A 287 19.32 8.11 15.03
N ARG A 288 20.28 8.46 14.17
CA ARG A 288 20.61 7.65 12.99
C ARG A 288 21.13 6.27 13.39
N ILE A 289 22.01 6.25 14.39
CA ILE A 289 22.66 5.02 14.88
C ILE A 289 21.63 4.08 15.51
N VAL A 290 20.78 4.61 16.40
CA VAL A 290 19.74 3.82 17.08
C VAL A 290 18.72 3.28 16.08
N ILE A 291 18.25 4.11 15.14
CA ILE A 291 17.30 3.65 14.10
C ILE A 291 17.93 2.57 13.23
N THR A 292 19.18 2.74 12.79
CA THR A 292 19.87 1.74 11.96
C THR A 292 19.98 0.39 12.67
N MET A 293 20.29 0.39 13.97
CA MET A 293 20.34 -0.83 14.78
C MET A 293 18.96 -1.47 14.94
N ILE A 294 17.94 -0.67 15.27
CA ILE A 294 16.57 -1.17 15.45
C ILE A 294 16.02 -1.75 14.13
N GLU A 295 16.18 -1.05 13.01
CA GLU A 295 15.71 -1.51 11.70
C GLU A 295 16.44 -2.77 11.25
N ARG A 296 17.74 -2.89 11.56
CA ARG A 296 18.51 -4.10 11.28
C ARG A 296 17.99 -5.32 12.05
N LEU A 297 17.73 -5.17 13.35
CA LEU A 297 17.14 -6.24 14.17
C LEU A 297 15.69 -6.55 13.78
N ALA A 298 14.90 -5.53 13.44
CA ALA A 298 13.55 -5.72 12.96
C ALA A 298 13.51 -6.48 11.62
N ALA A 299 14.49 -6.24 10.73
CA ALA A 299 14.67 -6.98 9.49
C ALA A 299 15.20 -8.40 9.73
N TYR A 300 16.02 -8.61 10.75
CA TYR A 300 16.43 -9.94 11.19
C TYR A 300 15.23 -10.76 11.67
N ALA A 301 14.42 -10.21 12.59
CA ALA A 301 13.20 -10.86 13.07
C ALA A 301 12.20 -11.17 11.94
N ALA A 302 12.07 -10.28 10.96
CA ALA A 302 11.22 -10.52 9.79
C ALA A 302 11.74 -11.66 8.90
N ARG A 303 13.06 -11.70 8.62
CA ARG A 303 13.69 -12.79 7.85
C ARG A 303 13.53 -14.14 8.53
N GLU A 304 13.69 -14.20 9.85
CA GLU A 304 13.51 -15.44 10.60
C GLU A 304 12.04 -15.90 10.63
N ALA A 305 11.08 -14.97 10.71
CA ALA A 305 9.66 -15.30 10.57
C ALA A 305 9.32 -15.86 9.17
N GLU A 306 9.93 -15.33 8.11
CA GLU A 306 9.80 -15.89 6.75
C GLU A 306 10.44 -17.28 6.63
N ASN A 307 11.57 -17.51 7.30
CA ASN A 307 12.20 -18.83 7.33
C ASN A 307 11.33 -19.86 8.06
N GLU A 308 10.76 -19.50 9.22
CA GLU A 308 9.84 -20.34 9.99
C GLU A 308 8.57 -20.69 9.19
N THR A 309 7.99 -19.74 8.46
CA THR A 309 6.81 -20.00 7.62
C THR A 309 7.14 -20.88 6.41
N ASN A 310 8.32 -20.71 5.80
CA ASN A 310 8.78 -21.53 4.68
C ASN A 310 9.16 -22.97 5.10
N THR A 311 9.71 -23.18 6.30
CA THR A 311 9.99 -24.53 6.82
C THR A 311 8.69 -25.27 7.13
N VAL A 312 7.71 -24.62 7.76
CA VAL A 312 6.37 -25.21 7.97
C VAL A 312 5.68 -25.52 6.64
N ALA A 313 5.76 -24.64 5.65
CA ALA A 313 5.20 -24.88 4.32
C ALA A 313 5.92 -26.01 3.55
N LYS A 314 7.23 -26.21 3.76
CA LYS A 314 7.98 -27.36 3.22
C LYS A 314 7.58 -28.66 3.92
N GLN A 315 7.46 -28.65 5.24
CA GLN A 315 7.01 -29.82 6.03
C GLN A 315 5.58 -30.25 5.64
N LEU A 316 4.67 -29.30 5.41
CA LEU A 316 3.32 -29.60 4.91
C LEU A 316 3.32 -30.16 3.48
N LYS A 317 4.27 -29.76 2.63
CA LYS A 317 4.43 -30.30 1.28
C LYS A 317 5.08 -31.68 1.26
N GLU A 318 6.03 -31.94 2.14
CA GLU A 318 6.66 -33.26 2.31
C GLU A 318 5.65 -34.27 2.88
N ALA A 319 4.80 -33.87 3.84
CA ALA A 319 3.70 -34.70 4.32
C ALA A 319 2.67 -35.04 3.22
N HIS A 320 2.39 -34.11 2.28
CA HIS A 320 1.51 -34.38 1.13
C HIS A 320 2.16 -35.24 0.03
N LEU A 321 3.49 -35.40 0.02
CA LEU A 321 4.20 -36.28 -0.91
C LEU A 321 4.28 -37.71 -0.39
N ASP A 322 4.35 -37.90 0.93
CA ASP A 322 4.34 -39.23 1.56
C ASP A 322 2.95 -39.91 1.51
N ASP A 323 1.85 -39.14 1.53
CA ASP A 323 0.48 -39.67 1.36
C ASP A 323 0.17 -40.17 -0.06
N ALA A 324 1.03 -39.87 -1.05
CA ALA A 324 0.83 -40.26 -2.45
C ALA A 324 1.54 -41.57 -2.86
N VAL A 325 2.32 -42.19 -1.97
CA VAL A 325 3.13 -43.38 -2.30
C VAL A 325 2.52 -44.70 -1.80
N ASP A 326 1.46 -44.69 -0.97
CA ASP A 326 0.94 -45.92 -0.34
C ASP A 326 -0.52 -46.28 -0.69
N ASN A 327 -0.99 -45.90 -1.87
CA ASN A 327 -2.30 -46.34 -2.39
C ASN A 327 -2.14 -47.26 -3.62
N ASP A 328 -1.66 -48.48 -3.38
CA ASP A 328 -1.87 -49.62 -4.27
C ASP A 328 -1.84 -50.92 -3.46
N LYS A 329 -2.99 -51.27 -2.83
CA LYS A 329 -3.50 -52.66 -2.63
C LYS A 329 -4.81 -52.74 -1.83
N ASP A 330 -5.83 -53.22 -2.53
CA ASP A 330 -6.88 -54.17 -2.10
C ASP A 330 -7.79 -53.89 -0.88
N GLY A 331 -9.06 -53.59 -1.17
CA GLY A 331 -10.14 -54.59 -1.07
C GLY A 331 -10.80 -54.91 0.29
N ASP A 332 -11.90 -54.18 0.56
CA ASP A 332 -13.22 -54.64 1.06
C ASP A 332 -13.46 -55.17 2.51
N ASP A 333 -14.63 -54.75 3.01
CA ASP A 333 -15.54 -55.31 4.04
C ASP A 333 -15.57 -54.77 5.51
N LYS A 334 -16.70 -54.08 5.79
CA LYS A 334 -17.58 -54.04 6.99
C LYS A 334 -17.11 -53.57 8.39
N GLY A 335 -17.68 -52.44 8.84
CA GLY A 335 -18.83 -52.44 9.77
C GLY A 335 -18.64 -51.96 11.24
N LYS A 336 -19.40 -50.89 11.61
CA LYS A 336 -19.91 -50.48 12.95
C LYS A 336 -18.87 -50.04 14.02
N ASP A 337 -19.11 -49.12 14.95
CA ASP A 337 -20.25 -48.33 15.42
C ASP A 337 -19.70 -47.03 16.07
N LYS A 338 -20.60 -46.07 16.34
CA LYS A 338 -20.38 -44.73 16.89
C LYS A 338 -19.82 -44.70 18.33
N ASP A 339 -19.07 -43.66 18.71
CA ASP A 339 -19.49 -42.53 19.58
C ASP A 339 -18.28 -41.76 20.16
N GLU A 340 -18.45 -40.43 20.23
CA GLU A 340 -17.86 -39.41 21.13
C GLU A 340 -16.36 -39.42 21.50
N GLU A 341 -15.65 -38.32 21.21
CA GLU A 341 -15.16 -37.37 22.23
C GLU A 341 -14.23 -36.29 21.63
N VAL A 342 -14.43 -35.06 22.08
CA VAL A 342 -13.55 -33.92 21.90
C VAL A 342 -12.33 -34.12 22.80
N THR A 343 -11.14 -34.31 22.24
CA THR A 343 -9.88 -34.12 22.96
C THR A 343 -8.80 -33.55 22.05
N ASP A 344 -8.24 -32.41 22.48
CA ASP A 344 -7.02 -31.77 21.98
C ASP A 344 -5.91 -32.77 21.59
N PRO A 345 -5.10 -32.47 20.55
CA PRO A 345 -3.76 -32.99 20.46
C PRO A 345 -2.74 -31.93 20.93
N LEU A 346 -2.70 -31.72 22.24
CA LEU A 346 -1.47 -31.36 22.96
C LEU A 346 -0.72 -32.66 23.25
N THR A 347 0.19 -33.09 22.37
CA THR A 347 1.30 -33.97 22.77
C THR A 347 2.51 -33.76 21.86
N ALA A 348 3.42 -32.91 22.30
CA ALA A 348 4.78 -32.81 21.77
C ALA A 348 5.55 -34.12 22.06
N PRO A 349 6.44 -34.58 21.15
CA PRO A 349 7.42 -35.60 21.49
C PRO A 349 8.63 -34.97 22.20
N SER A 350 8.77 -35.35 23.47
CA SER A 350 9.99 -35.48 24.29
C SER A 350 11.22 -34.62 23.98
N ALA A 351 11.51 -33.75 24.94
CA ALA A 351 12.71 -32.93 25.10
C ALA A 351 14.05 -33.68 25.05
N SER A 352 15.03 -33.10 24.35
CA SER A 352 16.42 -33.06 24.81
C SER A 352 16.60 -31.86 25.77
N PRO A 353 17.42 -31.96 26.83
CA PRO A 353 17.62 -30.87 27.77
C PRO A 353 18.63 -29.87 27.19
N TYR A 354 18.30 -28.57 27.27
CA TYR A 354 19.06 -27.40 26.78
C TYR A 354 18.91 -27.06 25.29
N THR A 355 17.73 -26.57 24.92
CA THR A 355 17.58 -25.64 23.79
C THR A 355 16.93 -24.38 24.34
N GLU A 356 17.67 -23.26 24.34
CA GLU A 356 17.08 -21.93 24.56
C GLU A 356 15.93 -21.79 23.53
N GLU A 357 14.72 -21.49 23.98
CA GLU A 357 13.60 -21.25 23.05
C GLU A 357 13.90 -19.96 22.28
N TYR A 358 14.05 -20.06 20.96
CA TYR A 358 14.18 -18.91 20.07
C TYR A 358 12.80 -18.62 19.46
N HIS A 359 12.28 -17.40 19.63
CA HIS A 359 11.10 -16.93 18.90
C HIS A 359 11.59 -16.03 17.76
N ARG A 360 11.37 -16.43 16.50
CA ARG A 360 11.83 -15.66 15.31
C ARG A 360 13.32 -15.30 15.36
N GLY A 361 14.14 -16.27 15.75
CA GLY A 361 15.61 -16.12 15.88
C GLY A 361 16.09 -15.28 17.07
N ILE A 362 15.19 -14.77 17.91
CA ILE A 362 15.54 -14.03 19.13
C ILE A 362 15.42 -14.99 20.33
N PRO A 363 16.45 -15.10 21.20
CA PRO A 363 16.33 -15.86 22.44
C PRO A 363 15.15 -15.35 23.29
N ALA A 364 14.25 -16.24 23.72
CA ALA A 364 13.12 -15.91 24.59
C ALA A 364 13.56 -15.33 25.95
N SER A 365 14.83 -15.51 26.33
CA SER A 365 15.46 -14.92 27.51
C SER A 365 15.65 -13.40 27.41
N MET A 366 15.59 -12.81 26.21
CA MET A 366 15.83 -11.38 26.00
C MET A 366 14.60 -10.67 25.41
N ASP A 367 13.92 -9.90 26.26
CA ASP A 367 12.86 -8.97 25.82
C ASP A 367 13.50 -7.72 25.17
N LEU A 368 13.75 -7.78 23.86
CA LEU A 368 14.36 -6.67 23.10
C LEU A 368 13.62 -5.35 23.28
N PHE A 369 12.29 -5.40 23.31
CA PHE A 369 11.47 -4.21 23.50
C PHE A 369 11.79 -3.49 24.81
N LYS A 370 11.89 -4.23 25.92
CA LYS A 370 12.20 -3.65 27.24
C LYS A 370 13.60 -3.05 27.28
N VAL A 371 14.59 -3.75 26.71
CA VAL A 371 15.98 -3.26 26.64
C VAL A 371 16.06 -1.92 25.90
N PHE A 372 15.45 -1.84 24.71
CA PHE A 372 15.44 -0.58 23.97
C PHE A 372 14.58 0.49 24.62
N TRP A 373 13.48 0.11 25.28
CA TRP A 373 12.58 1.05 25.97
C TRP A 373 13.26 1.69 27.19
N ASP A 374 13.88 0.88 28.04
CA ASP A 374 14.63 1.36 29.22
C ASP A 374 15.81 2.24 28.79
N HIS A 375 16.49 1.86 27.70
CA HIS A 375 17.55 2.67 27.14
C HIS A 375 17.04 3.98 26.53
N PHE A 376 15.89 3.98 25.84
CA PHE A 376 15.26 5.20 25.32
C PHE A 376 14.90 6.16 26.46
N LEU A 377 14.33 5.66 27.55
CA LEU A 377 14.06 6.46 28.75
C LEU A 377 15.36 6.95 29.42
N GLY A 378 16.42 6.14 29.43
CA GLY A 378 17.75 6.52 29.89
C GLY A 378 18.36 7.63 29.04
N LEU A 379 18.23 7.54 27.73
CA LEU A 379 18.70 8.53 26.75
C LEU A 379 17.96 9.86 26.93
N LEU A 380 16.64 9.83 27.10
CA LEU A 380 15.85 11.04 27.39
C LEU A 380 16.29 11.73 28.69
N LYS A 381 16.67 10.95 29.71
CA LYS A 381 17.22 11.49 30.97
C LYS A 381 18.61 12.09 30.78
N ALA A 382 19.47 11.43 30.01
CA ALA A 382 20.83 11.88 29.73
C ALA A 382 20.88 13.09 28.76
N ARG A 383 19.87 13.21 27.89
CA ARG A 383 19.79 14.19 26.81
C ARG A 383 18.40 14.83 26.76
N PRO A 384 18.10 15.78 27.66
CA PRO A 384 16.83 16.51 27.63
C PRO A 384 16.67 17.42 26.39
N ASP A 385 17.77 17.76 25.71
CA ASP A 385 17.80 18.62 24.52
C ASP A 385 17.42 17.90 23.21
N LEU A 386 16.99 16.64 23.24
CA LEU A 386 16.68 15.88 22.03
C LEU A 386 15.42 16.44 21.34
N PRO A 387 15.46 16.77 20.03
CA PRO A 387 14.31 17.29 19.30
C PRO A 387 13.14 16.30 19.33
N LEU A 388 11.91 16.82 19.31
CA LEU A 388 10.70 15.99 19.25
C LEU A 388 10.68 15.10 17.99
N GLU A 389 11.19 15.61 16.87
CA GLU A 389 11.34 14.87 15.61
C GLU A 389 12.15 13.58 15.78
N ASP A 390 13.25 13.66 16.52
CA ASP A 390 14.14 12.53 16.75
C ASP A 390 13.53 11.52 17.71
N GLN A 391 12.80 11.99 18.73
CA GLN A 391 12.04 11.13 19.64
C GLN A 391 10.97 10.35 18.89
N MET A 392 10.17 11.02 18.05
CA MET A 392 9.12 10.38 17.26
C MET A 392 9.67 9.39 16.23
N ALA A 393 10.82 9.70 15.60
CA ALA A 393 11.47 8.78 14.67
C ALA A 393 11.96 7.49 15.36
N ILE A 394 12.53 7.59 16.56
CA ILE A 394 12.94 6.42 17.35
C ILE A 394 11.72 5.60 17.77
N LEU A 395 10.64 6.24 18.24
CA LEU A 395 9.38 5.55 18.58
C LEU A 395 8.76 4.86 17.35
N GLY A 396 8.84 5.48 16.17
CA GLY A 396 8.43 4.85 14.91
C GLY A 396 9.24 3.60 14.57
N ALA A 397 10.55 3.63 14.77
CA ALA A 397 11.41 2.44 14.61
C ALA A 397 11.08 1.35 15.65
N LEU A 398 10.83 1.74 16.91
CA LEU A 398 10.39 0.81 17.97
C LEU A 398 9.03 0.18 17.66
N THR A 399 8.13 0.93 17.05
CA THR A 399 6.84 0.41 16.58
C THR A 399 7.07 -0.69 15.55
N LYS A 400 7.89 -0.45 14.51
CA LYS A 400 8.26 -1.49 13.52
C LYS A 400 8.91 -2.71 14.17
N LEU A 401 9.82 -2.50 15.14
CA LEU A 401 10.47 -3.59 15.86
C LEU A 401 9.45 -4.42 16.65
N SER A 402 8.58 -3.77 17.41
CA SER A 402 7.55 -4.47 18.21
C SER A 402 6.63 -5.31 17.34
N MET A 403 6.29 -4.82 16.15
CA MET A 403 5.44 -5.54 15.21
C MET A 403 6.14 -6.74 14.57
N ASN A 404 7.40 -6.57 14.14
CA ASN A 404 8.15 -7.66 13.51
C ASN A 404 8.60 -8.72 14.53
N ALA A 405 9.00 -8.31 15.73
CA ALA A 405 9.50 -9.20 16.77
C ALA A 405 8.37 -9.84 17.60
N TYR A 406 7.31 -9.09 17.93
CA TYR A 406 6.23 -9.54 18.82
C TYR A 406 4.82 -9.15 18.29
N PRO A 407 4.31 -9.74 17.20
CA PRO A 407 3.00 -9.40 16.64
C PRO A 407 1.83 -9.54 17.61
N GLU A 408 1.91 -10.51 18.53
CA GLU A 408 0.84 -10.88 19.46
C GLU A 408 0.75 -9.95 20.68
N ARG A 409 1.85 -9.25 21.03
CA ARG A 409 1.91 -8.40 22.24
C ARG A 409 1.53 -6.96 21.91
N LEU A 410 0.22 -6.69 21.84
CA LEU A 410 -0.34 -5.35 21.62
C LEU A 410 -0.05 -4.35 22.76
N GLU A 411 0.29 -4.83 23.95
CA GLU A 411 0.62 -3.98 25.11
C GLU A 411 1.81 -3.05 24.85
N PHE A 412 2.80 -3.49 24.05
CA PHE A 412 3.96 -2.67 23.73
C PHE A 412 3.62 -1.53 22.78
N LEU A 413 2.71 -1.77 21.84
CA LEU A 413 2.20 -0.73 20.96
C LEU A 413 1.43 0.33 21.75
N ASP A 414 0.61 -0.10 22.71
CA ASP A 414 -0.14 0.82 23.58
C ASP A 414 0.81 1.69 24.43
N GLN A 415 1.87 1.10 25.00
CA GLN A 415 2.88 1.85 25.75
C GLN A 415 3.60 2.91 24.88
N ILE A 416 3.97 2.56 23.64
CA ILE A 416 4.59 3.50 22.70
C ILE A 416 3.61 4.64 22.37
N PHE A 417 2.36 4.31 22.01
CA PHE A 417 1.38 5.30 21.59
C PHE A 417 0.93 6.20 22.74
N SER A 418 0.77 5.67 23.96
CA SER A 418 0.48 6.47 25.15
C SER A 418 1.61 7.45 25.43
N HIS A 419 2.87 7.00 25.38
CA HIS A 419 4.01 7.89 25.59
C HIS A 419 4.14 8.96 24.49
N ALA A 420 3.91 8.59 23.23
CA ALA A 420 3.90 9.54 22.12
C ALA A 420 2.80 10.58 22.28
N ALA A 421 1.58 10.17 22.67
CA ALA A 421 0.45 11.06 22.90
C ALA A 421 0.70 12.03 24.06
N GLU A 422 1.28 11.57 25.18
CA GLU A 422 1.67 12.43 26.30
C GLU A 422 2.73 13.46 25.89
N LYS A 423 3.76 13.04 25.14
CA LYS A 423 4.81 13.93 24.66
C LYS A 423 4.30 14.96 23.67
N LEU A 424 3.33 14.59 22.83
CA LEU A 424 2.71 15.50 21.88
C LEU A 424 1.77 16.51 22.56
N LYS A 425 1.02 16.08 23.60
CA LYS A 425 0.22 16.98 24.45
C LYS A 425 1.09 17.96 25.24
N ALA A 426 2.31 17.57 25.62
CA ALA A 426 3.25 18.40 26.35
C ALA A 426 4.07 19.36 25.47
N ALA A 427 4.10 19.15 24.15
CA ALA A 427 4.90 19.94 23.21
C ALA A 427 4.12 21.14 22.62
N ASP A 428 4.84 22.20 22.24
CA ASP A 428 4.26 23.37 21.58
C ASP A 428 3.67 23.03 20.21
N SER A 429 2.59 23.73 19.83
CA SER A 429 1.88 23.54 18.56
C SER A 429 2.76 23.74 17.33
N ALA A 430 3.84 24.52 17.43
CA ALA A 430 4.79 24.75 16.34
C ALA A 430 5.68 23.52 16.05
N ALA A 431 6.17 22.83 17.09
CA ALA A 431 6.99 21.63 16.95
C ALA A 431 6.16 20.42 16.45
N THR A 432 4.88 20.39 16.80
CA THR A 432 3.90 19.41 16.31
C THR A 432 3.61 19.56 14.81
N SER A 433 3.73 20.78 14.28
CA SER A 433 3.50 21.09 12.86
C SER A 433 4.74 20.98 11.97
N SER A 434 5.92 20.67 12.53
CA SER A 434 7.11 20.40 11.73
C SER A 434 6.85 19.25 10.76
N LYS A 435 7.31 19.42 9.51
CA LYS A 435 7.09 18.44 8.45
C LYS A 435 7.72 17.10 8.80
N GLU A 436 8.93 17.09 9.37
CA GLU A 436 9.59 15.86 9.79
C GLU A 436 8.84 15.15 10.93
N THR A 437 8.29 15.89 11.90
CA THR A 437 7.48 15.30 12.98
C THR A 437 6.20 14.66 12.44
N VAL A 438 5.52 15.35 11.52
CA VAL A 438 4.27 14.84 10.89
C VAL A 438 4.56 13.58 10.07
N ASP A 439 5.65 13.55 9.30
CA ASP A 439 6.03 12.38 8.50
C ASP A 439 6.39 11.18 9.39
N ALA A 440 7.12 11.41 10.50
CA ALA A 440 7.45 10.36 11.46
C ALA A 440 6.21 9.81 12.19
N LEU A 441 5.30 10.69 12.62
CA LEU A 441 4.04 10.32 13.26
C LEU A 441 3.11 9.58 12.29
N LEU A 442 3.05 10.00 11.03
CA LEU A 442 2.27 9.33 10.00
C LEU A 442 2.82 7.93 9.71
N ALA A 443 4.15 7.78 9.59
CA ALA A 443 4.78 6.48 9.42
C ALA A 443 4.49 5.54 10.60
N MET A 444 4.46 6.07 11.82
CA MET A 444 4.16 5.31 13.04
C MET A 444 2.70 4.82 13.08
N VAL A 445 1.74 5.65 12.65
CA VAL A 445 0.30 5.29 12.62
C VAL A 445 -0.04 4.38 11.44
N LEU A 446 0.59 4.58 10.28
CA LEU A 446 0.38 3.73 9.11
C LEU A 446 1.02 2.33 9.25
N ALA A 447 2.09 2.20 10.05
CA ALA A 447 2.76 0.92 10.21
C ALA A 447 1.80 -0.20 10.67
N PRO A 448 1.06 -0.07 11.80
CA PRO A 448 0.08 -1.06 12.23
C PRO A 448 -0.98 -1.40 11.17
N ILE A 449 -1.50 -0.41 10.46
CA ILE A 449 -2.55 -0.60 9.44
C ILE A 449 -2.06 -1.48 8.28
N ASN A 450 -0.80 -1.33 7.88
CA ASN A 450 -0.23 -2.08 6.76
C ASN A 450 0.23 -3.49 7.14
N PHE A 451 0.55 -3.73 8.42
CA PHE A 451 1.12 -5.00 8.88
C PHE A 451 0.04 -5.99 9.36
N TYR A 452 -0.93 -5.52 10.13
CA TYR A 452 -1.99 -6.39 10.63
C TYR A 452 -3.01 -6.65 9.53
N SER A 453 -3.27 -7.92 9.25
CA SER A 453 -4.28 -8.35 8.28
C SER A 453 -5.71 -8.05 8.72
N ARG A 454 -5.96 -8.00 10.03
CA ARG A 454 -7.24 -7.61 10.61
C ARG A 454 -7.11 -6.20 11.19
N LEU A 455 -7.80 -5.23 10.60
CA LEU A 455 -7.83 -3.86 11.14
C LEU A 455 -8.34 -3.81 12.60
N LEU A 456 -9.17 -4.78 12.98
CA LEU A 456 -9.76 -4.83 14.32
C LEU A 456 -8.73 -4.95 15.45
N THR A 457 -7.58 -5.61 15.21
CA THR A 457 -6.51 -5.70 16.24
C THR A 457 -5.82 -4.35 16.45
N VAL A 458 -5.88 -3.44 15.47
CA VAL A 458 -5.37 -2.06 15.62
C VAL A 458 -6.37 -1.22 16.42
N LEU A 459 -7.68 -1.41 16.19
CA LEU A 459 -8.76 -0.72 16.91
C LEU A 459 -8.86 -1.15 18.38
N SER A 460 -8.40 -2.36 18.74
CA SER A 460 -8.35 -2.79 20.13
C SER A 460 -7.32 -2.03 20.98
N VAL A 461 -6.43 -1.24 20.36
CA VAL A 461 -5.43 -0.42 21.07
C VAL A 461 -6.07 0.91 21.49
N PRO A 462 -6.32 1.17 22.79
CA PRO A 462 -7.04 2.36 23.24
C PRO A 462 -6.31 3.67 22.92
N SER A 463 -4.99 3.72 23.09
CA SER A 463 -4.21 4.93 22.86
C SER A 463 -4.03 5.30 21.37
N TYR A 464 -4.41 4.42 20.44
CA TYR A 464 -4.33 4.67 19.01
C TYR A 464 -5.26 5.83 18.58
N LEU A 465 -6.49 5.88 19.13
CA LEU A 465 -7.44 6.94 18.84
C LEU A 465 -7.00 8.29 19.41
N GLU A 466 -6.40 8.29 20.61
CA GLU A 466 -5.87 9.52 21.21
C GLU A 466 -4.74 10.12 20.38
N LEU A 467 -3.83 9.26 19.91
CA LEU A 467 -2.73 9.69 19.04
C LEU A 467 -3.28 10.23 17.71
N LEU A 468 -4.23 9.55 17.08
CA LEU A 468 -4.83 10.03 15.84
C LEU A 468 -5.47 11.42 16.03
N GLN A 469 -6.21 11.64 17.12
CA GLN A 469 -6.87 12.93 17.40
C GLN A 469 -5.88 14.08 17.61
N SER A 470 -4.68 13.80 18.12
CA SER A 470 -3.63 14.79 18.32
C SER A 470 -2.89 15.23 17.05
N GLN A 471 -3.10 14.51 15.93
CA GLN A 471 -2.48 14.83 14.64
C GLN A 471 -3.20 15.96 13.87
N THR A 472 -2.56 16.47 12.82
CA THR A 472 -3.14 17.47 11.92
C THR A 472 -4.27 16.87 11.07
N ALA A 473 -5.24 17.68 10.68
CA ALA A 473 -6.36 17.21 9.85
C ALA A 473 -5.92 16.61 8.50
N ALA A 474 -4.79 17.07 7.94
CA ALA A 474 -4.23 16.55 6.70
C ALA A 474 -3.66 15.13 6.86
N SER A 475 -2.93 14.85 7.95
CA SER A 475 -2.39 13.52 8.23
C SER A 475 -3.50 12.53 8.61
N GLN A 476 -4.47 12.98 9.40
CA GLN A 476 -5.67 12.22 9.70
C GLN A 476 -6.44 11.78 8.44
N ARG A 477 -6.53 12.65 7.42
CA ARG A 477 -7.15 12.31 6.13
C ARG A 477 -6.41 11.17 5.44
N VAL A 478 -5.07 11.21 5.40
CA VAL A 478 -4.25 10.16 4.79
C VAL A 478 -4.43 8.83 5.53
N VAL A 479 -4.45 8.84 6.86
CA VAL A 479 -4.69 7.64 7.67
C VAL A 479 -6.09 7.07 7.40
N ALA A 480 -7.12 7.91 7.34
CA ALA A 480 -8.48 7.46 7.07
C ALA A 480 -8.62 6.83 5.67
N ILE A 481 -7.95 7.38 4.65
CA ILE A 481 -7.94 6.78 3.30
C ILE A 481 -7.20 5.43 3.32
N ALA A 482 -6.04 5.34 3.99
CA ALA A 482 -5.29 4.10 4.11
C ALA A 482 -6.09 3.00 4.84
N VAL A 483 -6.86 3.39 5.86
CA VAL A 483 -7.79 2.50 6.54
C VAL A 483 -8.87 1.99 5.58
N ILE A 484 -9.51 2.86 4.80
CA ILE A 484 -10.51 2.42 3.80
C ILE A 484 -9.86 1.48 2.78
N ASP A 485 -8.69 1.81 2.25
CA ASP A 485 -8.02 0.99 1.25
C ASP A 485 -7.60 -0.37 1.82
N SER A 486 -7.24 -0.46 3.11
CA SER A 486 -6.99 -1.74 3.80
C SER A 486 -8.26 -2.58 3.93
N VAL A 487 -9.37 -1.98 4.40
CA VAL A 487 -10.67 -2.66 4.52
C VAL A 487 -11.20 -3.12 3.15
N LEU A 488 -11.04 -2.30 2.11
CA LEU A 488 -11.45 -2.64 0.76
C LEU A 488 -10.57 -3.75 0.14
N LYS A 489 -9.29 -3.83 0.49
CA LYS A 489 -8.42 -4.96 0.08
C LYS A 489 -8.84 -6.26 0.76
N GLU A 490 -9.22 -6.20 2.03
CA GLU A 490 -9.64 -7.37 2.80
C GLU A 490 -10.96 -7.96 2.27
N GLN A 491 -11.88 -7.13 1.76
CA GLN A 491 -13.25 -7.53 1.38
C GLN A 491 -14.01 -8.23 2.51
N ALA A 492 -13.54 -8.12 3.75
CA ALA A 492 -14.18 -8.70 4.91
C ALA A 492 -15.48 -7.97 5.22
N HIS A 493 -16.54 -8.74 5.47
CA HIS A 493 -17.83 -8.18 5.87
C HIS A 493 -17.76 -7.75 7.33
N ILE A 494 -18.14 -6.51 7.61
CA ILE A 494 -18.26 -6.02 8.99
C ILE A 494 -19.57 -6.59 9.55
N THR A 495 -19.43 -7.47 10.54
CA THR A 495 -20.55 -8.21 11.13
C THR A 495 -20.95 -7.69 12.51
N ASP A 496 -20.02 -7.15 13.28
CA ASP A 496 -20.29 -6.62 14.63
C ASP A 496 -20.55 -5.11 14.67
N ILE A 497 -21.34 -4.70 15.66
CA ILE A 497 -21.74 -3.31 15.90
C ILE A 497 -20.55 -2.49 16.41
N GLY A 498 -19.75 -3.05 17.32
CA GLY A 498 -18.58 -2.35 17.87
C GLY A 498 -17.56 -2.05 16.78
N ASP A 499 -17.33 -3.01 15.89
CA ASP A 499 -16.43 -2.89 14.74
C ASP A 499 -16.90 -1.77 13.79
N ALA A 500 -18.20 -1.71 13.51
CA ALA A 500 -18.77 -0.64 12.68
C ALA A 500 -18.60 0.74 13.33
N GLU A 501 -18.83 0.87 14.64
CA GLU A 501 -18.63 2.13 15.36
C GLU A 501 -17.16 2.57 15.36
N GLY A 502 -16.22 1.64 15.55
CA GLY A 502 -14.78 1.91 15.50
C GLY A 502 -14.32 2.38 14.12
N VAL A 503 -14.73 1.68 13.05
CA VAL A 503 -14.42 2.08 11.67
C VAL A 503 -15.01 3.44 11.34
N PHE A 504 -16.30 3.68 11.62
CA PHE A 504 -16.92 4.98 11.35
C PHE A 504 -16.35 6.10 12.23
N GLY A 505 -15.85 5.79 13.44
CA GLY A 505 -15.11 6.71 14.29
C GLY A 505 -13.81 7.20 13.62
N LEU A 506 -13.03 6.28 13.03
CA LEU A 506 -11.83 6.63 12.26
C LEU A 506 -12.15 7.43 10.99
N LEU A 507 -13.30 7.15 10.36
CA LEU A 507 -13.76 7.87 9.16
C LEU A 507 -14.42 9.22 9.46
N GLN A 508 -14.64 9.58 10.74
CA GLN A 508 -15.34 10.81 11.11
C GLN A 508 -14.71 12.07 10.49
N ILE A 509 -13.40 12.07 10.26
CA ILE A 509 -12.66 13.21 9.71
C ILE A 509 -12.89 13.36 8.19
N LEU A 510 -13.15 12.25 7.48
CA LEU A 510 -13.60 12.27 6.08
C LEU A 510 -15.09 12.57 5.96
N ILE A 511 -15.87 12.24 6.99
CA ILE A 511 -17.32 12.44 7.01
C ILE A 511 -17.65 13.90 7.35
N VAL A 512 -16.99 14.50 8.33
CA VAL A 512 -17.22 15.90 8.76
C VAL A 512 -16.23 16.82 8.04
N PRO A 513 -16.68 17.63 7.07
CA PRO A 513 -15.80 18.62 6.46
C PRO A 513 -15.45 19.68 7.52
N ARG A 514 -14.20 19.70 7.99
CA ARG A 514 -13.67 20.79 8.84
C ARG A 514 -13.06 21.87 7.96
N GLY A 515 -13.69 23.05 7.89
CA GLY A 515 -13.18 24.24 7.22
C GLY A 515 -14.22 25.01 6.41
N ALA A 516 -13.80 26.13 5.80
CA ALA A 516 -14.61 27.03 4.96
C ALA A 516 -15.18 26.39 3.67
N ALA A 517 -14.87 25.12 3.41
CA ALA A 517 -15.44 24.33 2.31
C ALA A 517 -16.91 23.91 2.54
N ALA A 518 -17.49 24.21 3.71
CA ALA A 518 -18.92 24.05 3.95
C ALA A 518 -19.79 25.11 3.25
N GLN A 519 -19.18 26.14 2.63
CA GLN A 519 -19.89 27.30 2.08
C GLN A 519 -19.66 27.55 0.58
N SER A 520 -18.71 26.86 -0.07
CA SER A 520 -18.49 27.00 -1.51
C SER A 520 -19.30 25.94 -2.25
N GLU A 521 -20.48 26.32 -2.73
CA GLU A 521 -21.39 25.49 -3.53
C GLU A 521 -20.80 25.08 -4.91
N ASP A 522 -19.63 25.58 -5.30
CA ASP A 522 -19.22 25.63 -6.71
C ASP A 522 -17.96 24.84 -7.12
N GLU A 523 -17.33 24.06 -6.25
CA GLU A 523 -16.29 23.11 -6.70
C GLU A 523 -16.55 21.72 -6.11
N GLU A 524 -17.26 20.88 -6.88
CA GLU A 524 -17.19 19.44 -6.72
C GLU A 524 -15.75 18.98 -7.01
N SER A 525 -14.85 19.17 -6.04
CA SER A 525 -13.50 18.61 -6.14
C SER A 525 -13.64 17.11 -6.34
N GLU A 526 -13.22 16.63 -7.51
CA GLU A 526 -13.28 15.21 -7.90
C GLU A 526 -12.65 14.31 -6.82
N ASP A 527 -11.66 14.82 -6.09
CA ASP A 527 -11.01 14.16 -4.95
C ASP A 527 -11.97 13.90 -3.79
N VAL A 528 -12.86 14.85 -3.47
CA VAL A 528 -13.88 14.67 -2.43
C VAL A 528 -14.92 13.64 -2.88
N ALA A 529 -15.31 13.67 -4.16
CA ALA A 529 -16.22 12.66 -4.71
C ALA A 529 -15.61 11.25 -4.69
N ALA A 530 -14.33 11.13 -5.03
CA ALA A 530 -13.59 9.87 -4.96
C ALA A 530 -13.50 9.32 -3.53
N ASP A 531 -13.18 10.18 -2.55
CA ASP A 531 -13.13 9.79 -1.13
C ASP A 531 -14.49 9.34 -0.61
N GLN A 532 -15.56 10.07 -0.94
CA GLN A 532 -16.92 9.68 -0.55
C GLN A 532 -17.39 8.40 -1.28
N ALA A 533 -16.95 8.16 -2.51
CA ALA A 533 -17.22 6.90 -3.21
C ALA A 533 -16.54 5.71 -2.52
N LYS A 534 -15.33 5.89 -1.95
CA LYS A 534 -14.70 4.85 -1.14
C LYS A 534 -15.50 4.56 0.14
N ILE A 535 -16.03 5.59 0.81
CA ILE A 535 -16.93 5.41 1.97
C ILE A 535 -18.21 4.66 1.58
N ALA A 536 -18.80 4.98 0.42
CA ALA A 536 -19.96 4.26 -0.10
C ALA A 536 -19.66 2.76 -0.34
N LYS A 537 -18.45 2.42 -0.79
CA LYS A 537 -18.01 1.02 -0.89
C LYS A 537 -17.92 0.34 0.47
N VAL A 538 -17.44 1.03 1.51
CA VAL A 538 -17.43 0.49 2.89
C VAL A 538 -18.84 0.20 3.39
N VAL A 539 -19.83 1.06 3.06
CA VAL A 539 -21.24 0.79 3.39
C VAL A 539 -21.74 -0.51 2.77
N HIS A 540 -21.28 -0.87 1.57
CA HIS A 540 -21.64 -2.16 0.95
C HIS A 540 -20.99 -3.38 1.62
N LEU A 541 -19.90 -3.19 2.37
CA LEU A 541 -19.25 -4.26 3.15
C LEU A 541 -19.97 -4.55 4.48
N LEU A 542 -20.89 -3.67 4.92
CA LEU A 542 -21.76 -3.96 6.06
C LEU A 542 -22.71 -5.08 5.66
N TYR A 543 -22.54 -6.25 6.26
CA TYR A 543 -23.43 -7.38 6.01
C TYR A 543 -23.49 -8.29 7.21
N HIS A 544 -24.72 -8.61 7.60
CA HIS A 544 -24.99 -9.70 8.53
C HIS A 544 -26.02 -10.69 7.96
N LYS A 545 -25.90 -11.96 8.38
CA LYS A 545 -26.80 -13.05 7.98
C LYS A 545 -28.21 -12.86 8.54
N ASP A 546 -28.29 -12.36 9.76
CA ASP A 546 -29.52 -11.91 10.41
C ASP A 546 -29.92 -10.49 9.94
N PRO A 547 -31.15 -10.27 9.45
CA PRO A 547 -31.60 -8.96 8.96
C PRO A 547 -31.77 -7.90 10.05
N ASP A 548 -32.05 -8.28 11.31
CA ASP A 548 -32.23 -7.32 12.40
C ASP A 548 -30.91 -6.67 12.81
N THR A 549 -29.84 -7.46 12.97
CA THR A 549 -28.51 -6.92 13.23
C THR A 549 -27.98 -6.14 12.03
N HIS A 550 -28.26 -6.58 10.79
CA HIS A 550 -27.94 -5.80 9.60
C HIS A 550 -28.64 -4.42 9.62
N TYR A 551 -29.93 -4.37 9.99
CA TYR A 551 -30.62 -3.09 10.16
C TYR A 551 -29.96 -2.21 11.22
N LYS A 552 -29.56 -2.77 12.38
CA LYS A 552 -28.83 -2.04 13.42
C LYS A 552 -27.49 -1.47 12.92
N LEU A 553 -26.72 -2.24 12.13
CA LEU A 553 -25.47 -1.78 11.50
C LEU A 553 -25.72 -0.57 10.59
N LEU A 554 -26.78 -0.59 9.79
CA LEU A 554 -27.13 0.54 8.92
C LEU A 554 -27.64 1.76 9.70
N VAL A 555 -28.28 1.56 10.86
CA VAL A 555 -28.65 2.67 11.75
C VAL A 555 -27.41 3.34 12.33
N VAL A 556 -26.40 2.56 12.74
CA VAL A 556 -25.09 3.08 13.19
C VAL A 556 -24.40 3.85 12.06
N ALA A 557 -24.34 3.27 10.86
CA ALA A 557 -23.77 3.92 9.69
C ALA A 557 -24.48 5.24 9.36
N ARG A 558 -25.82 5.27 9.44
CA ARG A 558 -26.60 6.51 9.27
C ARG A 558 -26.24 7.55 10.33
N LYS A 559 -26.15 7.16 11.60
CA LYS A 559 -25.83 8.09 12.70
C LYS A 559 -24.48 8.75 12.44
N ALA A 560 -23.46 7.98 12.06
CA ALA A 560 -22.15 8.50 11.69
C ALA A 560 -22.21 9.43 10.47
N LEU A 561 -22.84 8.99 9.39
CA LEU A 561 -22.90 9.73 8.11
C LEU A 561 -23.80 10.97 8.16
N SER A 562 -24.70 11.09 9.16
CA SER A 562 -25.53 12.29 9.36
C SER A 562 -24.72 13.56 9.65
N ALA A 563 -23.52 13.41 10.19
CA ALA A 563 -22.62 14.52 10.49
C ALA A 563 -22.02 15.19 9.24
N GLY A 564 -22.13 14.58 8.06
CA GLY A 564 -21.49 15.05 6.82
C GLY A 564 -22.25 16.09 5.99
N GLY A 565 -23.43 16.55 6.44
CA GLY A 565 -24.13 17.68 5.82
C GLY A 565 -24.40 17.51 4.31
N GLN A 566 -23.73 18.29 3.46
CA GLN A 566 -23.91 18.25 1.99
C GLN A 566 -23.30 16.99 1.34
N LEU A 567 -22.31 16.35 1.99
CA LEU A 567 -21.66 15.12 1.47
C LEU A 567 -22.57 13.89 1.48
N ARG A 568 -23.73 13.99 2.16
CA ARG A 568 -24.79 12.96 2.15
C ARG A 568 -25.23 12.60 0.74
N LYS A 569 -25.09 13.51 -0.23
CA LYS A 569 -25.43 13.29 -1.65
C LYS A 569 -24.73 12.10 -2.31
N TYR A 570 -23.55 11.72 -1.82
CA TYR A 570 -22.76 10.61 -2.40
C TYR A 570 -22.92 9.29 -1.63
N THR A 571 -23.07 9.34 -0.30
CA THR A 571 -23.04 8.15 0.56
C THR A 571 -24.42 7.57 0.85
N TYR A 572 -25.46 8.39 0.91
CA TYR A 572 -26.81 7.94 1.26
C TYR A 572 -27.46 7.03 0.21
N PRO A 573 -27.23 7.18 -1.11
CA PRO A 573 -27.73 6.22 -2.08
C PRO A 573 -27.27 4.78 -1.78
N ALA A 574 -26.03 4.56 -1.34
CA ALA A 574 -25.54 3.24 -0.95
C ALA A 574 -26.27 2.69 0.29
N LEU A 575 -26.60 3.54 1.27
CA LEU A 575 -27.46 3.19 2.40
C LEU A 575 -28.90 2.84 1.96
N VAL A 576 -29.46 3.58 1.01
CA VAL A 576 -30.80 3.32 0.46
C VAL A 576 -30.81 1.96 -0.26
N PHE A 577 -29.86 1.69 -1.14
CA PHE A 577 -29.82 0.39 -1.83
C PHE A 577 -29.54 -0.79 -0.89
N SER A 578 -28.68 -0.63 0.12
CA SER A 578 -28.47 -1.69 1.12
C SER A 578 -29.72 -1.95 1.96
N THR A 579 -30.45 -0.91 2.38
CA THR A 579 -31.74 -1.07 3.07
C THR A 579 -32.83 -1.69 2.19
N LEU A 580 -32.90 -1.33 0.90
CA LEU A 580 -33.83 -1.95 -0.06
C LEU A 580 -33.53 -3.45 -0.25
N ARG A 581 -32.26 -3.86 -0.23
CA ARG A 581 -31.89 -5.29 -0.24
C ARG A 581 -32.39 -6.01 1.01
N ILE A 582 -32.35 -5.36 2.17
CA ILE A 582 -32.93 -5.92 3.41
C ILE A 582 -34.44 -6.06 3.29
N ALA A 583 -35.15 -5.09 2.70
CA ALA A 583 -36.60 -5.17 2.48
C ALA A 583 -36.99 -6.44 1.69
N ARG A 584 -36.29 -6.71 0.58
CA ARG A 584 -36.48 -7.94 -0.21
C ARG A 584 -36.15 -9.22 0.59
N ARG A 585 -35.15 -9.18 1.47
CA ARG A 585 -34.78 -10.31 2.34
C ARG A 585 -35.82 -10.58 3.43
N TYR A 586 -36.49 -9.54 3.95
CA TYR A 586 -37.62 -9.72 4.87
C TYR A 586 -38.77 -10.43 4.17
N LYS A 587 -39.12 -10.01 2.95
CA LYS A 587 -40.15 -10.71 2.15
C LYS A 587 -39.80 -12.17 1.88
N ALA A 588 -38.56 -12.46 1.49
CA ALA A 588 -38.13 -13.84 1.24
C ALA A 588 -38.13 -14.74 2.50
N ARG A 589 -38.25 -14.17 3.71
CA ARG A 589 -38.28 -14.88 5.00
C ARG A 589 -39.60 -14.69 5.75
N GLU A 590 -40.68 -14.42 5.02
CA GLU A 590 -42.03 -14.17 5.57
C GLU A 590 -42.51 -15.27 6.53
N SER A 591 -42.20 -16.54 6.25
CA SER A 591 -42.60 -17.68 7.09
C SER A 591 -41.94 -17.74 8.48
N VAL A 592 -40.88 -16.96 8.71
CA VAL A 592 -40.07 -17.02 9.95
C VAL A 592 -40.40 -15.88 10.91
N PHE A 593 -40.92 -14.75 10.42
CA PHE A 593 -41.15 -13.55 11.23
C PHE A 593 -42.63 -13.21 11.35
N VAL A 594 -43.19 -13.37 12.56
CA VAL A 594 -44.60 -13.03 12.88
C VAL A 594 -44.85 -11.51 12.77
N ASP A 595 -43.83 -10.68 13.05
CA ASP A 595 -43.93 -9.20 13.02
C ASP A 595 -43.39 -8.56 11.73
N TRP A 596 -43.36 -9.30 10.60
CA TRP A 596 -42.70 -8.84 9.37
C TRP A 596 -43.25 -7.50 8.87
N MET A 597 -44.57 -7.29 8.93
CA MET A 597 -45.25 -6.09 8.44
C MET A 597 -44.86 -4.83 9.23
N GLN A 598 -44.74 -4.93 10.56
CA GLN A 598 -44.30 -3.78 11.38
C GLN A 598 -42.84 -3.41 11.10
N ARG A 599 -41.99 -4.42 10.86
CA ARG A 599 -40.56 -4.23 10.55
C ARG A 599 -40.36 -3.63 9.16
N THR A 600 -41.13 -4.08 8.16
CA THR A 600 -41.09 -3.51 6.82
C THR A 600 -41.60 -2.06 6.83
N THR A 601 -42.68 -1.75 7.54
CA THR A 601 -43.14 -0.36 7.70
C THR A 601 -42.09 0.53 8.38
N ALA A 602 -41.43 0.04 9.44
CA ALA A 602 -40.35 0.78 10.10
C ALA A 602 -39.14 1.01 9.16
N LEU A 603 -38.82 0.02 8.33
CA LEU A 603 -37.75 0.11 7.34
C LEU A 603 -38.10 1.10 6.22
N PHE A 604 -39.34 1.11 5.72
CA PHE A 604 -39.77 2.10 4.74
C PHE A 604 -39.81 3.53 5.30
N LYS A 605 -40.23 3.72 6.56
CA LYS A 605 -40.09 5.02 7.26
C LYS A 605 -38.62 5.46 7.37
N PHE A 606 -37.72 4.51 7.61
CA PHE A 606 -36.28 4.77 7.64
C PHE A 606 -35.74 5.20 6.28
N ILE A 607 -36.13 4.50 5.19
CA ILE A 607 -35.80 4.83 3.80
C ILE A 607 -36.34 6.20 3.43
N HIS A 608 -37.61 6.49 3.73
CA HIS A 608 -38.23 7.80 3.48
C HIS A 608 -37.39 8.92 4.09
N LYS A 609 -36.98 8.78 5.35
CA LYS A 609 -36.15 9.78 6.02
C LYS A 609 -34.76 9.91 5.36
N LEU A 610 -34.16 8.83 4.87
CA LEU A 610 -32.87 8.90 4.14
C LEU A 610 -33.02 9.63 2.80
N ILE A 611 -34.06 9.34 2.01
CA ILE A 611 -34.27 9.98 0.71
C ILE A 611 -34.65 11.46 0.90
N SER A 612 -35.45 11.79 1.93
CA SER A 612 -35.74 13.17 2.31
C SER A 612 -34.47 13.94 2.67
N ASP A 613 -33.57 13.33 3.46
CA ASP A 613 -32.25 13.92 3.78
C ASP A 613 -31.41 14.18 2.50
N VAL A 614 -31.52 13.34 1.48
CA VAL A 614 -30.85 13.53 0.16
C VAL A 614 -31.51 14.64 -0.65
N SER A 615 -32.85 14.72 -0.66
CA SER A 615 -33.60 15.75 -1.38
C SER A 615 -33.21 17.16 -0.94
N ILE A 616 -32.96 17.36 0.35
CA ILE A 616 -32.51 18.64 0.93
C ILE A 616 -31.11 19.06 0.43
N THR A 617 -30.27 18.13 -0.05
CA THR A 617 -28.88 18.41 -0.50
C THR A 617 -28.75 18.93 -1.94
N GLY A 618 -29.86 19.19 -2.64
CA GLY A 618 -29.85 19.86 -3.95
C GLY A 618 -29.77 18.94 -5.18
N ARG A 619 -29.74 17.61 -5.01
CA ARG A 619 -29.83 16.64 -6.12
C ARG A 619 -31.23 16.00 -6.23
N ALA A 620 -32.21 16.83 -6.56
CA ALA A 620 -33.62 16.44 -6.64
C ALA A 620 -33.90 15.30 -7.64
N GLU A 621 -33.21 15.28 -8.79
CA GLU A 621 -33.40 14.23 -9.81
C GLU A 621 -33.02 12.83 -9.29
N TYR A 622 -31.92 12.73 -8.54
CA TYR A 622 -31.49 11.46 -7.95
C TYR A 622 -32.43 11.03 -6.82
N ALA A 623 -32.90 11.98 -6.00
CA ALA A 623 -33.89 11.69 -4.96
C ALA A 623 -35.20 11.17 -5.56
N LEU A 624 -35.67 11.74 -6.68
CA LEU A 624 -36.85 11.27 -7.41
C LEU A 624 -36.69 9.82 -7.86
N ARG A 625 -35.54 9.46 -8.46
CA ARG A 625 -35.26 8.07 -8.85
C ARG A 625 -35.27 7.12 -7.66
N LEU A 626 -34.63 7.51 -6.54
CA LEU A 626 -34.61 6.71 -5.32
C LEU A 626 -36.01 6.52 -4.72
N TYR A 627 -36.89 7.54 -4.79
CA TYR A 627 -38.28 7.39 -4.36
C TYR A 627 -39.04 6.39 -5.23
N VAL A 628 -38.86 6.46 -6.55
CA VAL A 628 -39.51 5.52 -7.48
C VAL A 628 -39.00 4.10 -7.26
N ASP A 629 -37.69 3.90 -7.14
CA ASP A 629 -37.10 2.58 -6.86
C ASP A 629 -37.60 2.02 -5.52
N ALA A 630 -37.70 2.87 -4.49
CA ALA A 630 -38.26 2.49 -3.20
C ALA A 630 -39.75 2.13 -3.29
N ALA A 631 -40.52 2.84 -4.11
CA ALA A 631 -41.92 2.57 -4.35
C ALA A 631 -42.14 1.21 -5.04
N GLN A 632 -41.32 0.89 -6.05
CA GLN A 632 -41.36 -0.42 -6.72
C GLN A 632 -41.01 -1.56 -5.76
N VAL A 633 -39.99 -1.38 -4.91
CA VAL A 633 -39.64 -2.39 -3.90
C VAL A 633 -40.72 -2.51 -2.83
N ALA A 634 -41.38 -1.41 -2.45
CA ALA A 634 -42.50 -1.43 -1.52
C ALA A 634 -43.71 -2.19 -2.08
N ASP A 635 -44.04 -1.96 -3.37
CA ASP A 635 -45.07 -2.71 -4.10
C ASP A 635 -44.72 -4.21 -4.16
N GLN A 636 -43.47 -4.54 -4.53
CA GLN A 636 -42.98 -5.90 -4.48
C GLN A 636 -43.07 -6.51 -3.08
N CYS A 637 -43.00 -5.73 -2.00
CA CYS A 637 -43.12 -6.22 -0.63
C CYS A 637 -44.57 -6.30 -0.12
N GLY A 638 -45.58 -5.93 -0.92
CA GLY A 638 -46.99 -5.93 -0.52
C GLY A 638 -47.40 -4.75 0.37
N ALA A 639 -46.56 -3.71 0.49
CA ALA A 639 -46.81 -2.54 1.33
C ALA A 639 -47.37 -1.36 0.50
N GLU A 640 -48.68 -1.40 0.19
CA GLU A 640 -49.35 -0.42 -0.68
C GLU A 640 -49.24 1.02 -0.15
N GLU A 641 -49.52 1.25 1.14
CA GLU A 641 -49.52 2.60 1.73
C GLU A 641 -48.17 3.30 1.59
N ALA A 642 -47.07 2.57 1.84
CA ALA A 642 -45.72 3.10 1.71
C ALA A 642 -45.37 3.37 0.24
N ALA A 643 -45.75 2.47 -0.67
CA ALA A 643 -45.53 2.66 -2.11
C ALA A 643 -46.25 3.90 -2.64
N TYR A 644 -47.52 4.10 -2.25
CA TYR A 644 -48.30 5.28 -2.62
C TYR A 644 -47.67 6.57 -2.09
N GLU A 645 -47.25 6.59 -0.82
CA GLU A 645 -46.58 7.75 -0.23
C GLU A 645 -45.29 8.11 -0.99
N PHE A 646 -44.46 7.12 -1.34
CA PHE A 646 -43.24 7.36 -2.12
C PHE A 646 -43.52 7.94 -3.52
N PHE A 647 -44.56 7.47 -4.22
CA PHE A 647 -44.95 8.05 -5.51
C PHE A 647 -45.45 9.49 -5.36
N VAL A 648 -46.24 9.78 -4.32
CA VAL A 648 -46.72 11.15 -4.04
C VAL A 648 -45.53 12.07 -3.77
N GLN A 649 -44.56 11.65 -2.95
CA GLN A 649 -43.35 12.43 -2.70
C GLN A 649 -42.50 12.62 -3.97
N ALA A 650 -42.39 11.59 -4.82
CA ALA A 650 -41.70 11.71 -6.09
C ALA A 650 -42.37 12.73 -7.03
N PHE A 651 -43.71 12.80 -7.05
CA PHE A 651 -44.44 13.84 -7.78
C PHE A 651 -44.25 15.23 -7.18
N THR A 652 -44.22 15.38 -5.87
CA THR A 652 -43.90 16.66 -5.23
C THR A 652 -42.50 17.15 -5.62
N VAL A 653 -41.49 16.26 -5.60
CA VAL A 653 -40.13 16.60 -6.04
C VAL A 653 -40.09 16.98 -7.52
N TYR A 654 -40.86 16.30 -8.36
CA TYR A 654 -41.00 16.66 -9.77
C TYR A 654 -41.57 18.08 -9.95
N GLU A 655 -42.60 18.45 -9.18
CA GLU A 655 -43.24 19.77 -9.27
C GLU A 655 -42.38 20.90 -8.71
N GLU A 656 -41.68 20.68 -7.59
CA GLU A 656 -40.97 21.74 -6.88
C GLU A 656 -39.54 21.96 -7.40
N ALA A 657 -38.85 20.90 -7.82
CA ALA A 657 -37.39 20.93 -7.99
C ALA A 657 -36.87 20.59 -9.39
N VAL A 658 -37.65 19.90 -10.24
CA VAL A 658 -37.21 19.53 -11.60
C VAL A 658 -37.67 20.57 -12.62
N SER A 659 -36.79 21.51 -12.96
CA SER A 659 -37.06 22.58 -13.92
C SER A 659 -36.58 22.30 -15.34
N ASP A 660 -35.58 21.43 -15.52
CA ASP A 660 -35.04 21.12 -16.84
C ASP A 660 -36.03 20.27 -17.67
N SER A 661 -36.27 20.68 -18.91
CA SER A 661 -37.23 20.03 -19.81
C SER A 661 -36.83 18.60 -20.17
N ARG A 662 -35.53 18.29 -20.26
CA ARG A 662 -35.07 16.93 -20.58
C ARG A 662 -35.17 16.04 -19.35
N ALA A 663 -34.78 16.53 -18.18
CA ALA A 663 -34.96 15.83 -16.91
C ALA A 663 -36.44 15.55 -16.61
N GLN A 664 -37.34 16.50 -16.88
CA GLN A 664 -38.79 16.32 -16.73
C GLN A 664 -39.32 15.16 -17.59
N PHE A 665 -38.94 15.11 -18.87
CA PHE A 665 -39.34 14.02 -19.76
C PHE A 665 -38.81 12.66 -19.26
N GLN A 666 -37.53 12.60 -18.85
CA GLN A 666 -36.94 11.38 -18.31
C GLN A 666 -37.63 10.92 -17.01
N ALA A 667 -37.97 11.85 -16.11
CA ALA A 667 -38.72 11.54 -14.90
C ALA A 667 -40.09 10.94 -15.21
N ILE A 668 -40.80 11.48 -16.20
CA ILE A 668 -42.10 10.93 -16.64
C ILE A 668 -41.93 9.53 -17.24
N CYS A 669 -40.91 9.30 -18.07
CA CYS A 669 -40.62 7.96 -18.59
C CYS A 669 -40.39 6.96 -17.45
N ILE A 670 -39.66 7.37 -16.40
CA ILE A 670 -39.43 6.56 -15.20
C ILE A 670 -40.73 6.31 -14.42
N PHE A 671 -41.61 7.31 -14.30
CA PHE A 671 -42.92 7.12 -13.68
C PHE A 671 -43.79 6.14 -14.47
N VAL A 672 -43.84 6.28 -15.79
CA VAL A 672 -44.64 5.39 -16.66
C VAL A 672 -44.13 3.96 -16.56
N SER A 673 -42.81 3.74 -16.68
CA SER A 673 -42.24 2.39 -16.57
C SER A 673 -42.43 1.80 -15.17
N ALA A 674 -42.30 2.61 -14.12
CA ALA A 674 -42.45 2.13 -12.76
C ALA A 674 -43.90 1.76 -12.42
N LEU A 675 -44.87 2.58 -12.82
CA LEU A 675 -46.30 2.32 -12.62
C LEU A 675 -46.82 1.17 -13.49
N GLN A 676 -46.19 0.88 -14.62
CA GLN A 676 -46.52 -0.31 -15.41
C GLN A 676 -46.08 -1.61 -14.72
N GLN A 677 -45.00 -1.56 -13.95
CA GLN A 677 -44.47 -2.73 -13.23
C GLN A 677 -45.17 -3.00 -11.89
N THR A 678 -45.95 -2.05 -11.38
CA THR A 678 -46.62 -2.19 -10.09
C THR A 678 -47.90 -3.01 -10.20
N ARG A 679 -48.08 -4.01 -9.34
CA ARG A 679 -49.22 -4.94 -9.40
C ARG A 679 -50.10 -4.94 -8.13
N ASN A 680 -49.65 -4.34 -7.02
CA ASN A 680 -50.33 -4.47 -5.73
C ASN A 680 -51.13 -3.23 -5.29
N PHE A 681 -51.40 -2.28 -6.20
CA PHE A 681 -52.23 -1.10 -5.90
C PHE A 681 -53.72 -1.39 -5.99
N SER A 682 -54.50 -0.75 -5.13
CA SER A 682 -55.94 -0.61 -5.32
C SER A 682 -56.26 0.20 -6.59
N LEU A 683 -57.35 -0.16 -7.25
CA LEU A 683 -57.78 0.44 -8.51
C LEU A 683 -57.91 1.98 -8.44
N ASP A 684 -58.39 2.50 -7.31
CA ASP A 684 -58.61 3.94 -7.11
C ASP A 684 -57.29 4.71 -6.93
N ASN A 685 -56.38 4.18 -6.11
CA ASN A 685 -55.05 4.75 -5.93
C ASN A 685 -54.26 4.73 -7.24
N TYR A 686 -54.31 3.61 -7.96
CA TYR A 686 -53.68 3.47 -9.27
C TYR A 686 -54.22 4.49 -10.28
N LYS A 687 -55.55 4.60 -10.40
CA LYS A 687 -56.21 5.57 -11.30
C LYS A 687 -55.82 7.02 -10.98
N LEU A 688 -55.66 7.36 -9.71
CA LEU A 688 -55.21 8.69 -9.31
C LEU A 688 -53.76 8.96 -9.74
N LEU A 689 -52.85 8.00 -9.56
CA LEU A 689 -51.45 8.14 -9.96
C LEU A 689 -51.29 8.25 -11.48
N ILE A 690 -51.92 7.36 -12.26
CA ILE A 690 -51.82 7.37 -13.72
C ILE A 690 -52.42 8.65 -14.32
N SER A 691 -53.54 9.14 -13.77
CA SER A 691 -54.15 10.39 -14.24
C SER A 691 -53.26 11.60 -14.00
N LYS A 692 -52.55 11.66 -12.85
CA LYS A 692 -51.55 12.70 -12.57
C LYS A 692 -50.35 12.61 -13.52
N THR A 693 -49.78 11.42 -13.72
CA THR A 693 -48.66 11.20 -14.66
C THR A 693 -49.03 11.64 -16.08
N ALA A 694 -50.24 11.29 -16.54
CA ALA A 694 -50.75 11.72 -17.84
C ALA A 694 -50.90 13.23 -17.96
N VAL A 695 -51.37 13.89 -16.89
CA VAL A 695 -51.44 15.36 -16.84
C VAL A 695 -50.06 15.98 -16.93
N TYR A 696 -49.05 15.46 -16.21
CA TYR A 696 -47.67 15.93 -16.30
C TYR A 696 -47.08 15.77 -17.70
N GLY A 697 -47.26 14.60 -18.33
CA GLY A 697 -46.89 14.37 -19.73
C GLY A 697 -47.51 15.39 -20.67
N SER A 698 -48.76 15.76 -20.40
CA SER A 698 -49.49 16.74 -21.21
C SER A 698 -49.14 18.21 -20.93
N LYS A 699 -48.38 18.51 -19.87
CA LYS A 699 -47.94 19.87 -19.52
C LYS A 699 -46.51 20.18 -19.97
N LEU A 700 -45.82 19.23 -20.60
CA LEU A 700 -44.48 19.44 -21.14
C LEU A 700 -44.47 20.55 -22.21
N LEU A 701 -43.41 21.37 -22.19
CA LEU A 701 -43.26 22.52 -23.08
C LEU A 701 -42.85 22.11 -24.52
N LYS A 702 -41.95 21.14 -24.64
CA LYS A 702 -41.47 20.65 -25.94
C LYS A 702 -42.52 19.71 -26.55
N LYS A 703 -43.04 20.08 -27.72
CA LYS A 703 -44.08 19.32 -28.45
C LYS A 703 -43.70 17.87 -28.77
N PRO A 704 -42.46 17.56 -29.21
CA PRO A 704 -42.08 16.17 -29.45
C PRO A 704 -42.08 15.33 -28.17
N ASP A 705 -41.50 15.85 -27.09
CA ASP A 705 -41.45 15.17 -25.79
C ASP A 705 -42.85 15.04 -25.16
N GLN A 706 -43.70 16.06 -25.33
CA GLN A 706 -45.11 16.05 -24.94
C GLN A 706 -45.88 14.95 -25.68
N CYS A 707 -45.70 14.84 -27.00
CA CYS A 707 -46.34 13.80 -27.81
C CYS A 707 -45.92 12.40 -27.33
N ARG A 708 -44.60 12.20 -27.16
CA ARG A 708 -44.04 10.93 -26.67
C ARG A 708 -44.52 10.55 -25.29
N ALA A 709 -44.54 11.50 -24.35
CA ALA A 709 -45.04 11.25 -23.01
C ALA A 709 -46.54 10.89 -23.00
N VAL A 710 -47.36 11.53 -23.84
CA VAL A 710 -48.82 11.29 -23.89
C VAL A 710 -49.15 9.93 -24.50
N TYR A 711 -48.49 9.52 -25.59
CA TYR A 711 -48.71 8.16 -26.10
C TYR A 711 -48.06 7.11 -25.19
N MET A 712 -46.97 7.39 -24.48
CA MET A 712 -46.41 6.44 -23.50
C MET A 712 -47.35 6.25 -22.31
N ALA A 713 -47.98 7.33 -21.85
CA ALA A 713 -49.02 7.26 -20.81
C ALA A 713 -50.20 6.37 -21.25
N SER A 714 -50.45 6.20 -22.56
CA SER A 714 -51.52 5.33 -23.04
C SER A 714 -51.38 3.88 -22.53
N HIS A 715 -50.14 3.41 -22.32
CA HIS A 715 -49.87 2.05 -21.82
C HIS A 715 -50.29 1.87 -20.35
N LEU A 716 -50.43 2.95 -19.58
CA LEU A 716 -50.87 2.87 -18.18
C LEU A 716 -52.35 2.49 -18.04
N TRP A 717 -53.16 2.70 -19.08
CA TRP A 717 -54.57 2.28 -19.12
C TRP A 717 -54.77 0.97 -19.87
N TRP A 718 -53.67 0.28 -20.22
CA TRP A 718 -53.68 -0.97 -20.95
C TRP A 718 -52.55 -1.88 -20.45
N THR A 719 -52.81 -2.56 -19.33
CA THR A 719 -51.90 -3.56 -18.80
C THR A 719 -52.05 -4.86 -19.60
N VAL A 720 -50.98 -5.26 -20.28
CA VAL A 720 -50.86 -6.60 -20.86
C VAL A 720 -50.24 -7.48 -19.78
N ASP A 721 -50.92 -8.56 -19.42
CA ASP A 721 -50.43 -9.50 -18.44
C ASP A 721 -49.42 -10.43 -19.14
N ASP A 722 -48.21 -10.58 -18.59
CA ASP A 722 -47.16 -11.46 -19.15
C ASP A 722 -47.55 -12.95 -19.15
N ASP A 723 -48.72 -13.31 -18.58
CA ASP A 723 -49.23 -14.68 -18.49
C ASP A 723 -50.09 -15.09 -19.71
N ASP A 724 -50.29 -14.21 -20.69
CA ASP A 724 -51.06 -14.51 -21.93
C ASP A 724 -50.22 -15.28 -22.99
N GLU A 725 -49.08 -15.90 -22.62
CA GLU A 725 -48.34 -16.85 -23.49
C GLU A 725 -48.85 -18.31 -23.35
N ASP A 726 -49.73 -18.61 -22.40
CA ASP A 726 -50.39 -19.93 -22.30
C ASP A 726 -51.78 -19.89 -22.96
N ASP A 727 -51.84 -20.35 -24.21
CA ASP A 727 -53.04 -20.76 -24.95
C ASP A 727 -53.87 -21.81 -24.16
N ASP A 728 -54.68 -21.39 -23.19
CA ASP A 728 -55.72 -22.25 -22.63
C ASP A 728 -57.07 -21.50 -22.53
N GLU A 729 -57.87 -21.68 -23.58
CA GLU A 729 -59.28 -21.28 -23.75
C GLU A 729 -60.27 -21.85 -22.70
N ASN A 730 -59.82 -22.32 -21.53
CA ASN A 730 -60.70 -22.88 -20.51
C ASN A 730 -60.19 -22.66 -19.08
N LYS A 731 -60.42 -21.46 -18.53
CA LYS A 731 -60.62 -21.28 -17.09
C LYS A 731 -61.86 -20.43 -16.84
N GLU A 732 -62.97 -21.12 -16.56
CA GLU A 732 -64.11 -20.57 -15.86
C GLU A 732 -63.65 -19.93 -14.54
N THR A 733 -64.03 -18.68 -14.35
CA THR A 733 -63.83 -17.88 -13.13
C THR A 733 -64.32 -18.62 -11.87
N PRO A 734 -63.47 -18.81 -10.83
CA PRO A 734 -63.96 -18.98 -9.48
C PRO A 734 -64.08 -17.59 -8.84
N GLU A 735 -65.32 -17.16 -8.61
CA GLU A 735 -65.64 -16.07 -7.72
C GLU A 735 -65.19 -16.42 -6.29
N GLY A 736 -64.30 -15.60 -5.71
CA GLY A 736 -64.03 -15.61 -4.28
C GLY A 736 -62.56 -15.62 -3.89
N GLU A 737 -61.86 -14.50 -4.09
CA GLU A 737 -60.81 -13.95 -3.23
C GLU A 737 -60.37 -12.59 -3.83
N GLU A 738 -60.75 -11.48 -3.17
CA GLU A 738 -60.54 -10.08 -3.61
C GLU A 738 -59.07 -9.60 -3.47
N SER A 739 -58.10 -10.39 -3.93
CA SER A 739 -56.70 -9.97 -3.98
C SER A 739 -56.01 -10.54 -5.22
N GLY A 740 -56.06 -9.79 -6.32
CA GLY A 740 -55.39 -10.14 -7.58
C GLY A 740 -55.88 -9.27 -8.73
N THR A 741 -55.19 -8.14 -8.94
CA THR A 741 -55.13 -7.33 -10.19
C THR A 741 -56.34 -7.39 -11.12
N ALA A 742 -57.29 -6.47 -10.96
CA ALA A 742 -58.15 -6.09 -12.08
C ALA A 742 -57.28 -5.36 -13.11
N SER A 743 -56.80 -6.07 -14.13
CA SER A 743 -56.11 -5.54 -15.31
C SER A 743 -56.87 -4.30 -15.79
N VAL A 744 -56.26 -3.11 -15.72
CA VAL A 744 -56.92 -1.86 -16.11
C VAL A 744 -56.93 -1.84 -17.63
N ARG A 745 -58.04 -2.26 -18.23
CA ARG A 745 -58.28 -2.28 -19.69
C ARG A 745 -59.32 -1.21 -20.06
N ASP A 746 -58.90 0.06 -20.06
CA ASP A 746 -59.77 1.20 -20.40
C ASP A 746 -59.50 1.69 -21.84
N GLY A 747 -60.00 0.95 -22.84
CA GLY A 747 -59.75 1.22 -24.27
C GLY A 747 -60.15 2.63 -24.74
N LYS A 748 -61.16 3.24 -24.12
CA LYS A 748 -61.59 4.63 -24.40
C LYS A 748 -60.55 5.66 -23.98
N ARG A 749 -59.90 5.47 -22.83
CA ARG A 749 -58.84 6.37 -22.34
C ARG A 749 -57.58 6.26 -23.19
N VAL A 750 -57.26 5.05 -23.64
CA VAL A 750 -56.18 4.79 -24.60
C VAL A 750 -56.42 5.60 -25.89
N LEU A 751 -57.62 5.51 -26.46
CA LEU A 751 -58.00 6.26 -27.66
C LEU A 751 -57.94 7.78 -27.44
N GLU A 752 -58.45 8.29 -26.32
CA GLU A 752 -58.36 9.71 -25.95
C GLU A 752 -56.90 10.19 -25.92
N CYS A 753 -55.99 9.36 -25.42
CA CYS A 753 -54.56 9.71 -25.32
C CYS A 753 -53.87 9.66 -26.67
N LEU A 754 -54.16 8.66 -27.51
CA LEU A 754 -53.63 8.60 -28.87
C LEU A 754 -54.14 9.75 -29.74
N GLN A 755 -55.43 10.10 -29.64
CA GLN A 755 -55.99 11.27 -30.31
C GLN A 755 -55.41 12.60 -29.80
N ARG A 756 -55.09 12.67 -28.51
CA ARG A 756 -54.38 13.82 -27.94
C ARG A 756 -52.93 13.89 -28.41
N ALA A 757 -52.22 12.77 -28.48
CA ALA A 757 -50.86 12.69 -29.03
C ALA A 757 -50.85 13.12 -30.51
N LEU A 758 -51.83 12.67 -31.31
CA LEU A 758 -51.99 13.07 -32.70
C LEU A 758 -52.15 14.60 -32.85
N ARG A 759 -53.04 15.21 -32.06
CA ARG A 759 -53.20 16.69 -32.05
C ARG A 759 -51.94 17.44 -31.62
N VAL A 760 -51.11 16.85 -30.76
CA VAL A 760 -49.83 17.45 -30.35
C VAL A 760 -48.79 17.31 -31.47
N ALA A 761 -48.78 16.19 -32.19
CA ALA A 761 -47.96 15.99 -33.37
C ALA A 761 -48.37 16.94 -34.52
N ASP A 762 -49.66 17.16 -34.74
CA ASP A 762 -50.19 18.15 -35.69
C ASP A 762 -49.74 19.58 -35.38
N ALA A 763 -49.55 19.90 -34.10
CA ALA A 763 -49.10 21.21 -33.64
C ALA A 763 -47.57 21.41 -33.75
N CYS A 764 -46.82 20.42 -34.24
CA CYS A 764 -45.39 20.56 -34.52
C CYS A 764 -45.19 21.32 -35.84
N MET A 765 -44.34 22.35 -35.82
CA MET A 765 -44.05 23.17 -37.01
C MET A 765 -43.05 22.51 -37.97
N ASP A 766 -42.21 21.61 -37.45
CA ASP A 766 -41.20 20.90 -38.24
C ASP A 766 -41.81 19.61 -38.83
N VAL A 767 -41.93 19.59 -40.15
CA VAL A 767 -42.54 18.50 -40.93
C VAL A 767 -41.77 17.18 -40.75
N ALA A 768 -40.44 17.21 -40.63
CA ALA A 768 -39.65 15.98 -40.49
C ALA A 768 -39.89 15.30 -39.14
N VAL A 769 -39.91 16.09 -38.05
CA VAL A 769 -40.22 15.60 -36.70
C VAL A 769 -41.69 15.20 -36.58
N GLN A 770 -42.60 15.94 -37.22
CA GLN A 770 -44.02 15.63 -37.28
C GLN A 770 -44.28 14.26 -37.92
N VAL A 771 -43.70 14.01 -39.11
CA VAL A 771 -43.83 12.71 -39.80
C VAL A 771 -43.23 11.58 -38.95
N GLN A 772 -42.07 11.80 -38.33
CA GLN A 772 -41.49 10.82 -37.42
C GLN A 772 -42.45 10.47 -36.26
N LEU A 773 -43.08 11.47 -35.64
CA LEU A 773 -44.04 11.26 -34.54
C LEU A 773 -45.30 10.54 -35.03
N PHE A 774 -45.79 10.81 -36.24
CA PHE A 774 -46.93 10.08 -36.80
C PHE A 774 -46.61 8.60 -37.02
N VAL A 775 -45.42 8.28 -37.52
CA VAL A 775 -44.99 6.87 -37.68
C VAL A 775 -44.84 6.19 -36.32
N GLU A 776 -44.29 6.89 -35.30
CA GLU A 776 -44.24 6.38 -33.92
C GLU A 776 -45.65 6.11 -33.36
N ILE A 777 -46.60 7.02 -33.57
CA ILE A 777 -48.00 6.87 -33.14
C ILE A 777 -48.67 5.71 -33.90
N LEU A 778 -48.43 5.57 -35.20
CA LEU A 778 -48.96 4.47 -36.01
C LEU A 778 -48.53 3.12 -35.45
N ASN A 779 -47.25 2.97 -35.09
CA ASN A 779 -46.76 1.76 -34.45
C ASN A 779 -47.44 1.48 -33.09
N ARG A 780 -47.84 2.52 -32.35
CA ARG A 780 -48.62 2.35 -31.11
C ARG A 780 -50.07 1.94 -31.38
N TYR A 781 -50.71 2.47 -32.42
CA TYR A 781 -52.04 2.02 -32.85
C TYR A 781 -52.01 0.53 -33.23
N ILE A 782 -50.98 0.11 -33.98
CA ILE A 782 -50.76 -1.28 -34.38
C ILE A 782 -50.58 -2.17 -33.14
N TYR A 783 -49.74 -1.75 -32.19
CA TYR A 783 -49.55 -2.48 -30.93
C TYR A 783 -50.86 -2.75 -30.18
N TYR A 784 -51.71 -1.73 -30.00
CA TYR A 784 -52.99 -1.94 -29.32
C TYR A 784 -54.02 -2.72 -30.14
N PHE A 785 -53.89 -2.68 -31.47
CA PHE A 785 -54.70 -3.50 -32.37
C PHE A 785 -54.33 -4.97 -32.23
N ASP A 786 -53.03 -5.30 -32.16
CA ASP A 786 -52.52 -6.65 -31.88
C ASP A 786 -53.08 -7.19 -30.55
N HIS A 787 -53.01 -6.38 -29.49
CA HIS A 787 -53.53 -6.73 -28.17
C HIS A 787 -55.08 -6.65 -28.03
N GLY A 788 -55.82 -6.59 -29.15
CA GLY A 788 -57.27 -6.79 -29.15
C GLY A 788 -58.11 -5.62 -28.63
N ASN A 789 -57.61 -4.38 -28.67
CA ASN A 789 -58.40 -3.22 -28.26
C ASN A 789 -59.53 -2.92 -29.27
N THR A 790 -60.76 -3.26 -28.91
CA THR A 790 -61.95 -3.13 -29.77
C THR A 790 -62.30 -1.68 -30.16
N GLU A 791 -61.84 -0.69 -29.39
CA GLU A 791 -62.10 0.73 -29.65
C GLU A 791 -61.17 1.29 -30.75
N ILE A 792 -60.04 0.64 -31.01
CA ILE A 792 -59.12 1.03 -32.09
C ILE A 792 -59.59 0.37 -33.38
N THR A 793 -60.37 1.14 -34.15
CA THR A 793 -60.84 0.68 -35.46
C THR A 793 -59.80 0.88 -36.55
N VAL A 794 -59.84 -0.01 -37.54
CA VAL A 794 -59.03 0.01 -38.77
C VAL A 794 -59.12 1.35 -39.52
N LYS A 795 -60.22 2.09 -39.34
CA LYS A 795 -60.41 3.43 -39.90
C LYS A 795 -59.37 4.44 -39.41
N TYR A 796 -58.97 4.36 -38.14
CA TYR A 796 -57.94 5.26 -37.58
C TYR A 796 -56.55 4.92 -38.09
N ILE A 797 -56.26 3.62 -38.30
CA ILE A 797 -54.98 3.14 -38.84
C ILE A 797 -54.86 3.57 -40.31
N ASN A 798 -55.85 3.25 -41.15
CA ASN A 798 -55.83 3.63 -42.57
C ASN A 798 -55.79 5.16 -42.73
N GLY A 799 -56.55 5.91 -41.93
CA GLY A 799 -56.52 7.37 -41.96
C GLY A 799 -55.15 7.96 -41.59
N LEU A 800 -54.45 7.38 -40.61
CA LEU A 800 -53.12 7.84 -40.23
C LEU A 800 -52.06 7.48 -41.29
N VAL A 801 -52.18 6.32 -41.92
CA VAL A 801 -51.32 5.90 -43.03
C VAL A 801 -51.47 6.84 -44.23
N GLU A 802 -52.71 7.19 -44.59
CA GLU A 802 -53.00 8.15 -45.65
C GLU A 802 -52.42 9.55 -45.33
N VAL A 803 -52.56 10.00 -44.08
CA VAL A 803 -51.97 11.27 -43.61
C VAL A 803 -50.44 11.25 -43.72
N ILE A 804 -49.79 10.15 -43.35
CA ILE A 804 -48.32 10.02 -43.45
C ILE A 804 -47.88 10.05 -44.92
N GLN A 805 -48.55 9.31 -45.81
CA GLN A 805 -48.25 9.30 -47.24
C GLN A 805 -48.46 10.68 -47.89
N ASN A 806 -49.53 11.38 -47.53
CA ASN A 806 -49.79 12.73 -48.03
C ASN A 806 -48.70 13.71 -47.59
N ASN A 807 -48.22 13.64 -46.35
CA ASN A 807 -47.11 14.47 -45.87
C ASN A 807 -45.75 14.12 -46.50
N PHE A 808 -45.54 12.87 -46.94
CA PHE A 808 -44.36 12.50 -47.73
C PHE A 808 -44.43 12.99 -49.19
N ASN A 809 -45.64 13.18 -49.73
CA ASN A 809 -45.89 13.62 -51.10
C ASN A 809 -45.99 15.15 -51.24
N ASP A 810 -46.22 15.88 -50.15
CA ASP A 810 -46.28 17.34 -50.15
C ASP A 810 -44.85 17.93 -50.25
N ASP A 811 -44.44 18.22 -51.49
CA ASP A 811 -43.10 18.65 -51.94
C ASP A 811 -42.75 20.10 -51.51
N GLY A 812 -42.86 20.39 -50.22
CA GLY A 812 -42.69 21.72 -49.63
C GLY A 812 -41.69 21.81 -48.48
N ALA A 813 -40.55 21.10 -48.51
CA ALA A 813 -39.54 21.26 -47.46
C ALA A 813 -38.09 21.08 -47.96
N TYR A 814 -37.29 22.14 -47.77
CA TYR A 814 -35.84 22.13 -47.81
C TYR A 814 -35.30 21.17 -46.73
N ASP A 815 -34.97 19.91 -47.07
CA ASP A 815 -33.92 19.04 -46.48
C ASP A 815 -34.20 17.54 -46.74
N ALA A 816 -33.87 17.04 -47.93
CA ALA A 816 -34.06 15.64 -48.31
C ALA A 816 -33.31 14.62 -47.42
N GLN A 817 -32.27 15.05 -46.67
CA GLN A 817 -31.50 14.18 -45.77
C GLN A 817 -32.23 13.85 -44.46
N ASN A 818 -33.09 14.75 -43.96
CA ASN A 818 -33.77 14.54 -42.66
C ASN A 818 -35.04 13.67 -42.80
N ILE A 819 -35.62 13.58 -44.00
CA ILE A 819 -36.85 12.81 -44.29
C ILE A 819 -36.55 11.35 -44.68
N GLU A 820 -35.32 11.03 -45.09
CA GLU A 820 -34.93 9.67 -45.49
C GLU A 820 -35.07 8.64 -44.34
N ALA A 821 -34.73 9.04 -43.11
CA ALA A 821 -34.81 8.15 -41.95
C ALA A 821 -36.26 7.83 -41.52
N PRO A 822 -37.17 8.80 -41.35
CA PRO A 822 -38.59 8.52 -41.13
C PRO A 822 -39.23 7.69 -42.26
N LYS A 823 -38.84 7.91 -43.52
CA LYS A 823 -39.33 7.15 -44.66
C LYS A 823 -38.94 5.67 -44.59
N LYS A 824 -37.65 5.38 -44.33
CA LYS A 824 -37.19 3.99 -44.10
C LYS A 824 -37.89 3.33 -42.91
N PHE A 825 -38.20 4.10 -41.86
CA PHE A 825 -38.91 3.57 -40.70
C PHE A 825 -40.37 3.24 -41.04
N PHE A 826 -41.03 4.10 -41.82
CA PHE A 826 -42.38 3.87 -42.33
C PHE A 826 -42.45 2.67 -43.28
N ASP A 827 -41.52 2.56 -44.22
CA ASP A 827 -41.45 1.42 -45.15
C ASP A 827 -41.33 0.09 -44.38
N ARG A 828 -40.52 0.04 -43.31
CA ARG A 828 -40.43 -1.13 -42.42
C ARG A 828 -41.72 -1.42 -41.67
N THR A 829 -42.44 -0.39 -41.23
CA THR A 829 -43.76 -0.57 -40.61
C THR A 829 -44.75 -1.16 -41.62
N LEU A 830 -44.73 -0.71 -42.88
CA LEU A 830 -45.57 -1.29 -43.94
C LEU A 830 -45.20 -2.74 -44.25
N ASP A 831 -43.90 -3.07 -44.28
CA ASP A 831 -43.43 -4.45 -44.42
C ASP A 831 -43.92 -5.34 -43.26
N TYR A 832 -43.91 -4.81 -42.02
CA TYR A 832 -44.47 -5.51 -40.85
C TYR A 832 -45.97 -5.76 -41.01
N ILE A 833 -46.75 -4.74 -41.37
CA ILE A 833 -48.20 -4.90 -41.62
C ILE A 833 -48.45 -5.93 -42.74
N ALA A 834 -47.63 -5.94 -43.80
CA ALA A 834 -47.72 -6.92 -44.88
C ALA A 834 -47.43 -8.35 -44.38
N SER A 835 -46.44 -8.53 -43.50
CA SER A 835 -46.18 -9.83 -42.88
C SER A 835 -47.31 -10.29 -41.95
N GLN A 836 -47.93 -9.37 -41.19
CA GLN A 836 -49.03 -9.70 -40.28
C GLN A 836 -50.33 -10.02 -41.03
N LYS A 837 -50.52 -9.52 -42.25
CA LYS A 837 -51.63 -9.94 -43.14
C LYS A 837 -51.62 -11.42 -43.48
N GLU A 838 -50.46 -12.06 -43.47
CA GLU A 838 -50.35 -13.51 -43.72
C GLU A 838 -50.73 -14.34 -42.48
N VAL A 839 -50.77 -13.72 -41.30
CA VAL A 839 -50.93 -14.38 -39.99
C VAL A 839 -52.30 -14.11 -39.35
N ASP A 840 -52.84 -12.90 -39.47
CA ASP A 840 -54.10 -12.50 -38.84
C ASP A 840 -55.07 -11.85 -39.85
N GLU A 841 -56.27 -12.43 -40.00
CA GLU A 841 -57.33 -11.95 -40.91
C GLU A 841 -57.77 -10.50 -40.60
N ARG A 842 -57.59 -10.03 -39.36
CA ARG A 842 -57.91 -8.65 -38.97
C ARG A 842 -57.07 -7.63 -39.73
N TYR A 843 -55.85 -8.00 -40.11
CA TYR A 843 -54.92 -7.15 -40.87
C TYR A 843 -55.27 -7.02 -42.36
N GLU A 844 -56.06 -7.94 -42.93
CA GLU A 844 -56.48 -7.86 -44.35
C GLU A 844 -57.28 -6.58 -44.64
N SER A 845 -57.98 -6.07 -43.62
CA SER A 845 -58.79 -4.85 -43.71
C SER A 845 -57.99 -3.55 -43.69
N ILE A 846 -56.69 -3.59 -43.36
CA ILE A 846 -55.78 -2.45 -43.38
C ILE A 846 -55.29 -2.24 -44.82
N VAL A 847 -55.61 -1.08 -45.39
CA VAL A 847 -55.26 -0.74 -46.78
C VAL A 847 -54.48 0.57 -46.76
N TRP A 848 -53.34 0.59 -47.46
CA TRP A 848 -52.44 1.73 -47.57
C TRP A 848 -52.16 2.08 -49.03
#